data_AF-A0A9P7T9Y8-F1
#
_entry.id   AF-A0A9P7T9Y8-F1
#
_cell.length_a   1.000
_cell.length_b   1.000
_cell.length_c   1.000
_cell.angle_alpha   90.00
_cell.angle_beta   90.00
_cell.angle_gamma   90.00
#
_symmetry.space_group_name_H-M   'P 1'
#
loop_
_entity.id
_entity.type
_entity.pdbx_description
1 polymer ?
#
loop_
_entity_poly.entity_id
_entity_poly.type
_entity_poly.pdbx_seq_one_letter_code
_entity_poly.pdbx_strand_id
1 'polypeptide(L)'
;MASNSSSSSAVSARRRIHATAQQLKPVVGLTSTSFKYQKSHEPPETVRDTPYFIDNNFVNSNTNKFIDLLDPATNLLVTRVPQMTEEEMKAVVVSAEKAFKSWRNTTVLARQQIMFRFVHLIKENWDRLAASITLEQGKTFTDAKGDVLRGIQVAEAAIAAPELLKGEVLEVAKDMETRTYREPLGVTAAICPFRASMILAELVHKAGFPEGVVNVIHGAHKTVDFILDEPVIKAISFVGGNKAGEYIFSRGSANGKRVQANLGAKNHAAVLPDCNKQHFINSVVGAAFGAAGQRCMALSTLVMVGETKDWLFDIAEAAKKLSLPALEDWLHVSDEVAEAVAENKPLVALESTIYTHGALSRGLPLEHEEIVRSLGGVPAIVAIVNGVPTVGVTGQEMIRVVEAGDAVKVSRREVSYLVGMGMSGHAMNGGTTISATMLLARLAGIRILGTGGLGGVHNGGEASMDVSADLSELGRTRVAVVSSGCKGFLDISRTLEYLETQGCLVSTFSDGRLGRIEFPAFWARKSGIKSPSSITTDMEAASIILAQERLGIESGMLFANPIPEQFAVPSEEMRAAINKAISEANEQGYVGSTNTPFILKRLKELCGHKVVTANRELVKSNITRATGIAVELSRLMAYEPRPASSGVRSGSGSDSSRAPLRSNVVVDPQADVLVAGGVAVDLSCDYNRSKTDDGSPKFHTSNSAFISQSIGGVGHNVALAAHRSSSQLRVKLCSIVGDDVAGSTVIASLRKSGLDTKHIQKLNSADYPDARTAQYVAVNDGSGNLVMAMADMGIFSLHSFPDQWRSIVASTNPKWLVVDSNWSAETIRDWIRMGTDHNVKIAFEPVSVEKSKRLFAPEAGVSNLSLMPRASIDLASPNIHELAAMYQAAKENGYFDCHEWFEVIDTFGMRGARDRFVRLTSAELTDAGVPVQCVKLLPYIPTLLTKLGPDGVLYTTILGRDDTRLTDRDADKYILGRAPPDHPTIGGLYMRLFPRTETIEQLVSVNGAGDTFLGVLVSGLSQGGNIERLIDVAQKGAVMTIKSAHTVSPELHQLEECLARALV
;
A
#
# COMPACT_ATOMS: atom_id res chain seq x y z
N MET A 1 -1.96 48.21 68.47
CA MET A 1 -0.84 48.65 67.62
C MET A 1 -0.38 47.42 66.84
N ALA A 2 -0.82 47.33 65.58
CA ALA A 2 0.03 47.40 64.37
C ALA A 2 0.70 46.04 64.07
N SER A 3 0.06 45.17 63.28
CA SER A 3 0.21 45.07 61.81
C SER A 3 1.58 44.51 61.38
N ASN A 4 1.64 43.22 61.01
CA ASN A 4 1.93 42.80 59.62
C ASN A 4 2.04 41.28 59.48
N SER A 5 1.25 40.77 58.55
CA SER A 5 1.27 39.43 57.98
C SER A 5 2.26 39.32 56.81
N SER A 6 3.12 38.28 56.80
CA SER A 6 3.78 37.75 55.59
C SER A 6 4.32 36.34 55.88
N SER A 7 3.57 35.28 55.53
CA SER A 7 3.76 34.45 54.32
C SER A 7 4.93 33.47 54.39
N SER A 8 4.65 32.24 54.86
CA SER A 8 5.48 31.06 54.61
C SER A 8 5.20 30.52 53.20
N SER A 9 6.11 30.77 52.26
CA SER A 9 6.05 30.21 50.91
C SER A 9 6.51 28.75 50.92
N ALA A 10 5.57 27.82 50.93
CA ALA A 10 5.80 26.46 50.45
C ALA A 10 6.08 26.53 48.94
N VAL A 11 7.32 26.28 48.53
CA VAL A 11 7.72 26.17 47.13
C VAL A 11 7.16 24.86 46.59
N SER A 12 5.91 24.87 46.14
CA SER A 12 5.38 23.82 45.28
C SER A 12 5.95 24.02 43.88
N ALA A 13 6.63 22.98 43.37
CA ALA A 13 7.16 22.97 42.03
C ALA A 13 6.00 22.99 41.02
N ARG A 14 5.69 24.18 40.51
CA ARG A 14 4.84 24.40 39.33
C ARG A 14 5.45 23.61 38.15
N ARG A 15 4.84 22.48 37.76
CA ARG A 15 5.06 21.85 36.45
C ARG A 15 4.50 22.80 35.38
N ARG A 16 5.38 23.58 34.76
CA ARG A 16 5.11 24.31 33.51
C ARG A 16 4.95 23.27 32.39
N ILE A 17 3.72 22.92 32.06
CA ILE A 17 3.37 22.17 30.85
C ILE A 17 2.85 23.18 29.84
N HIS A 18 3.72 24.02 29.27
CA HIS A 18 3.44 24.85 28.09
C HIS A 18 4.76 25.42 27.58
N ALA A 19 5.36 24.73 26.60
CA ALA A 19 6.28 25.30 25.59
C ALA A 19 6.81 24.19 24.66
N THR A 20 6.00 23.67 23.74
CA THR A 20 6.51 22.81 22.63
C THR A 20 5.60 22.81 21.39
N ALA A 21 4.86 23.90 21.13
CA ALA A 21 4.00 24.03 19.95
C ALA A 21 4.44 25.16 18.99
N GLN A 22 5.69 25.63 19.07
CA GLN A 22 6.23 26.57 18.10
C GLN A 22 7.64 26.14 17.66
N GLN A 23 7.83 26.18 16.34
CA GLN A 23 9.04 25.85 15.56
C GLN A 23 9.17 24.40 15.08
N LEU A 24 8.29 24.01 14.16
CA LEU A 24 8.70 23.21 13.00
C LEU A 24 8.37 24.03 11.76
N LYS A 25 9.38 24.69 11.20
CA LYS A 25 9.26 25.33 9.89
C LYS A 25 9.23 24.24 8.82
N PRO A 26 8.49 24.42 7.72
CA PRO A 26 8.61 23.55 6.55
C PRO A 26 10.03 23.69 6.01
N VAL A 27 10.74 22.57 5.88
CA VAL A 27 12.04 22.52 5.20
C VAL A 27 11.77 22.84 3.73
N VAL A 28 12.25 24.01 3.31
CA VAL A 28 12.18 24.50 1.94
C VAL A 28 13.15 23.69 1.08
N GLY A 29 12.61 23.07 0.04
CA GLY A 29 13.24 22.80 -1.26
C GLY A 29 14.67 22.27 -1.27
N LEU A 30 14.80 20.94 -1.23
CA LEU A 30 15.81 20.25 -2.02
C LEU A 30 15.07 19.36 -3.01
N THR A 31 15.28 19.66 -4.28
CA THR A 31 14.76 18.98 -5.46
C THR A 31 14.87 17.47 -5.32
N SER A 32 13.77 16.78 -5.63
CA SER A 32 13.72 15.35 -5.95
C SER A 32 14.87 15.00 -6.89
N THR A 33 15.91 14.35 -6.38
CA THR A 33 16.96 13.76 -7.21
C THR A 33 16.42 12.47 -7.79
N SER A 34 16.00 12.54 -9.05
CA SER A 34 15.83 11.41 -9.96
C SER A 34 16.95 10.37 -9.77
N PHE A 35 16.58 9.10 -9.61
CA PHE A 35 17.44 7.96 -9.33
C PHE A 35 18.50 7.67 -10.43
N LYS A 36 19.61 8.41 -10.46
CA LYS A 36 20.89 7.94 -10.99
C LYS A 36 21.77 7.53 -9.82
N TYR A 37 21.99 6.23 -9.64
CA TYR A 37 23.01 5.70 -8.74
C TYR A 37 23.83 4.66 -9.49
N GLN A 38 25.14 4.67 -9.25
CA GLN A 38 26.09 3.86 -10.00
C GLN A 38 25.90 2.39 -9.64
N LYS A 39 25.56 1.58 -10.64
CA LYS A 39 25.44 0.11 -10.54
C LYS A 39 26.63 -0.62 -11.17
N SER A 40 27.34 0.05 -12.08
CA SER A 40 28.53 -0.46 -12.76
C SER A 40 29.80 -0.21 -11.94
N HIS A 41 30.79 -1.09 -12.05
CA HIS A 41 32.12 -0.92 -11.45
C HIS A 41 33.02 0.06 -12.24
N GLU A 42 32.43 0.96 -13.04
CA GLU A 42 33.17 1.94 -13.83
C GLU A 42 33.84 2.99 -12.92
N PRO A 43 34.97 3.59 -13.33
CA PRO A 43 35.58 4.65 -12.55
C PRO A 43 34.64 5.86 -12.45
N PRO A 44 34.44 6.45 -11.25
CA PRO A 44 33.61 7.63 -11.11
C PRO A 44 34.23 8.82 -11.87
N GLU A 45 33.41 9.61 -12.57
CA GLU A 45 33.87 10.79 -13.33
C GLU A 45 34.65 11.79 -12.45
N THR A 46 34.27 11.91 -11.17
CA THR A 46 34.99 12.71 -10.17
C THR A 46 35.01 12.02 -8.81
N VAL A 47 36.20 11.77 -8.27
CA VAL A 47 36.38 11.25 -6.90
C VAL A 47 36.16 12.40 -5.91
N ARG A 48 35.17 12.27 -5.02
CA ARG A 48 34.87 13.24 -3.96
C ARG A 48 35.28 12.71 -2.61
N ASP A 49 35.72 13.60 -1.72
CA ASP A 49 36.04 13.25 -0.33
C ASP A 49 34.76 13.02 0.46
N THR A 50 34.79 12.01 1.34
CA THR A 50 33.64 11.68 2.17
C THR A 50 33.46 12.71 3.29
N PRO A 51 32.31 13.39 3.38
CA PRO A 51 32.01 14.27 4.51
C PRO A 51 31.74 13.46 5.78
N TYR A 52 31.91 14.06 6.95
CA TYR A 52 31.38 13.55 8.21
C TYR A 52 30.00 14.18 8.48
N PHE A 53 29.23 13.63 9.43
CA PHE A 53 27.86 14.07 9.69
C PHE A 53 27.70 14.56 11.12
N ILE A 54 27.29 15.82 11.28
CA ILE A 54 27.07 16.46 12.58
C ILE A 54 25.87 17.40 12.49
N ASP A 55 25.02 17.44 13.52
CA ASP A 55 23.89 18.37 13.61
C ASP A 55 23.02 18.38 12.33
N ASN A 56 22.73 17.19 11.78
CA ASN A 56 21.98 17.01 10.54
C ASN A 56 22.61 17.60 9.26
N ASN A 57 23.90 17.92 9.28
CA ASN A 57 24.64 18.49 8.15
C ASN A 57 25.82 17.61 7.73
N PHE A 58 26.10 17.58 6.43
CA PHE A 58 27.32 16.99 5.87
C PHE A 58 28.43 18.04 5.87
N VAL A 59 29.54 17.75 6.54
CA VAL A 59 30.66 18.68 6.72
C VAL A 59 31.95 18.02 6.24
N ASN A 60 32.77 18.76 5.50
CA ASN A 60 34.10 18.30 5.10
C ASN A 60 35.08 18.50 6.25
N SER A 61 35.94 17.51 6.49
CA SER A 61 36.98 17.61 7.52
C SER A 61 38.10 18.56 7.08
N ASN A 62 38.68 19.27 8.03
CA ASN A 62 39.88 20.10 7.86
C ASN A 62 41.19 19.29 7.90
N THR A 63 41.09 17.96 7.96
CA THR A 63 42.26 17.08 7.96
C THR A 63 42.97 17.08 6.60
N ASN A 64 44.28 16.87 6.63
CA ASN A 64 45.09 16.59 5.44
C ASN A 64 45.38 15.09 5.29
N LYS A 65 44.82 14.24 6.16
CA LYS A 65 45.04 12.79 6.17
C LYS A 65 43.77 12.07 5.76
N PHE A 66 43.83 11.36 4.66
CA PHE A 66 42.72 10.58 4.13
C PHE A 66 43.10 9.12 3.98
N ILE A 67 42.08 8.26 4.04
CA ILE A 67 42.16 6.83 3.81
C ILE A 67 41.41 6.56 2.51
N ASP A 68 42.08 6.00 1.52
CA ASP A 68 41.47 5.66 0.24
C ASP A 68 40.49 4.49 0.43
N LEU A 69 39.25 4.68 -0.01
CA LEU A 69 38.25 3.63 -0.12
C LEU A 69 38.25 3.12 -1.55
N LEU A 70 38.80 1.93 -1.74
CA LEU A 70 38.89 1.27 -3.03
C LEU A 70 37.72 0.30 -3.19
N ASP A 71 37.20 0.20 -4.41
CA ASP A 71 36.28 -0.85 -4.81
C ASP A 71 37.04 -2.19 -4.75
N PRO A 72 36.63 -3.14 -3.89
CA PRO A 72 37.35 -4.40 -3.74
C PRO A 72 37.35 -5.28 -4.99
N ALA A 73 36.41 -5.09 -5.91
CA ALA A 73 36.32 -5.87 -7.15
C ALA A 73 37.31 -5.38 -8.21
N THR A 74 37.56 -4.07 -8.28
CA THR A 74 38.35 -3.43 -9.35
C THR A 74 39.63 -2.76 -8.88
N ASN A 75 39.81 -2.59 -7.56
CA ASN A 75 40.81 -1.71 -6.94
C ASN A 75 40.73 -0.24 -7.38
N LEU A 76 39.63 0.20 -7.99
CA LEU A 76 39.43 1.59 -8.37
C LEU A 76 39.06 2.43 -7.14
N LEU A 77 39.51 3.69 -7.12
CA LEU A 77 39.22 4.62 -6.04
C LEU A 77 37.76 5.08 -6.08
N VAL A 78 36.97 4.76 -5.05
CA VAL A 78 35.56 5.18 -4.91
C VAL A 78 35.48 6.56 -4.25
N THR A 79 36.10 6.72 -3.10
CA THR A 79 36.14 7.97 -2.32
C THR A 79 37.33 7.97 -1.37
N ARG A 80 37.62 9.11 -0.75
CA ARG A 80 38.65 9.26 0.28
C ARG A 80 37.99 9.63 1.60
N VAL A 81 38.20 8.79 2.62
CA VAL A 81 37.59 8.93 3.95
C VAL A 81 38.54 9.69 4.88
N PRO A 82 38.13 10.80 5.52
CA PRO A 82 39.02 11.60 6.34
C PRO A 82 39.39 10.90 7.66
N GLN A 83 40.66 11.00 8.05
CA GLN A 83 41.08 10.76 9.42
C GLN A 83 40.84 12.05 10.22
N MET A 84 39.70 12.14 10.91
CA MET A 84 39.23 13.36 11.57
C MET A 84 40.18 13.86 12.66
N THR A 85 40.15 15.17 12.87
CA THR A 85 40.93 15.87 13.92
C THR A 85 40.29 15.72 15.30
N GLU A 86 41.07 15.93 16.35
CA GLU A 86 40.57 15.82 17.73
C GLU A 86 39.51 16.88 18.05
N GLU A 87 39.67 18.08 17.49
CA GLU A 87 38.73 19.19 17.62
C GLU A 87 37.36 18.85 17.01
N GLU A 88 37.34 18.25 15.81
CA GLU A 88 36.10 17.81 15.16
C GLU A 88 35.41 16.69 15.93
N MET A 89 36.18 15.71 16.43
CA MET A 89 35.62 14.62 17.24
C MET A 89 35.03 15.12 18.56
N LYS A 90 35.70 16.07 19.24
CA LYS A 90 35.17 16.74 20.44
C LYS A 90 33.89 17.52 20.13
N ALA A 91 33.84 18.24 19.01
CA ALA A 91 32.64 18.98 18.61
C ALA A 91 31.43 18.06 18.41
N VAL A 92 31.63 16.90 17.80
CA VAL A 92 30.57 15.88 17.64
C VAL A 92 30.06 15.35 18.98
N VAL A 93 30.96 15.11 19.94
CA VAL A 93 30.57 14.65 21.28
C VAL A 93 29.77 15.71 22.03
N VAL A 94 30.19 16.98 21.93
CA VAL A 94 29.45 18.12 22.51
C VAL A 94 28.05 18.23 21.91
N SER A 95 27.92 18.07 20.59
CA SER A 95 26.63 18.01 19.90
C SER A 95 25.76 16.86 20.44
N ALA A 96 26.30 15.65 20.54
CA ALA A 96 25.58 14.48 21.05
C ALA A 96 25.13 14.65 22.52
N GLU A 97 25.97 15.24 23.37
CA GLU A 97 25.64 15.51 24.76
C GLU A 97 24.52 16.56 24.88
N LYS A 98 24.57 17.61 24.05
CA LYS A 98 23.51 18.61 23.96
C LYS A 98 22.18 17.99 23.51
N ALA A 99 22.21 17.15 22.48
CA ALA A 99 21.04 16.45 21.96
C ALA A 99 20.44 15.46 22.97
N PHE A 100 21.28 14.75 23.74
CA PHE A 100 20.82 13.79 24.75
C PHE A 100 19.88 14.43 25.79
N LYS A 101 20.15 15.68 26.21
CA LYS A 101 19.35 16.41 27.22
C LYS A 101 17.89 16.57 26.80
N SER A 102 17.63 16.86 25.53
CA SER A 102 16.26 16.98 24.99
C SER A 102 15.71 15.61 24.57
N TRP A 103 16.51 14.79 23.88
CA TRP A 103 16.08 13.51 23.33
C TRP A 103 15.64 12.49 24.39
N ARG A 104 16.28 12.47 25.56
CA ARG A 104 15.87 11.59 26.67
C ARG A 104 14.45 11.87 27.17
N ASN A 105 13.98 13.11 27.00
CA ASN A 105 12.65 13.56 27.41
C ASN A 105 11.61 13.41 26.28
N THR A 106 12.03 13.07 25.07
CA THR A 106 11.11 12.76 23.97
C THR A 106 10.36 11.47 24.28
N THR A 107 9.04 11.50 24.17
CA THR A 107 8.19 10.34 24.46
C THR A 107 8.55 9.15 23.59
N VAL A 108 8.37 7.93 24.10
CA VAL A 108 8.70 6.71 23.34
C VAL A 108 7.87 6.63 22.05
N LEU A 109 6.61 7.08 22.07
CA LEU A 109 5.75 7.14 20.89
C LEU A 109 6.26 8.12 19.83
N ALA A 110 6.73 9.31 20.22
CA ALA A 110 7.30 10.26 19.26
C ALA A 110 8.59 9.71 18.62
N ARG A 111 9.45 9.05 19.40
CA ARG A 111 10.64 8.35 18.89
C ARG A 111 10.25 7.22 17.93
N GLN A 112 9.19 6.48 18.24
CA GLN A 112 8.66 5.41 17.39
C GLN A 112 8.19 5.94 16.01
N GLN A 113 7.53 7.10 15.95
CA GLN A 113 7.09 7.71 14.69
C GLN A 113 8.27 8.15 13.79
N ILE A 114 9.38 8.59 14.38
CA ILE A 114 10.61 8.87 13.64
C ILE A 114 11.20 7.57 13.07
N MET A 115 11.18 6.48 13.86
CA MET A 115 11.64 5.16 13.40
C MET A 115 10.79 4.57 12.28
N PHE A 116 9.45 4.73 12.30
CA PHE A 116 8.58 4.31 11.19
C PHE A 116 8.94 5.00 9.88
N ARG A 117 9.15 6.33 9.91
CA ARG A 117 9.61 7.10 8.75
C ARG A 117 10.99 6.63 8.27
N PHE A 118 11.91 6.35 9.18
CA PHE A 118 13.22 5.84 8.83
C PHE A 118 13.16 4.48 8.12
N VAL A 119 12.33 3.54 8.61
CA VAL A 119 12.12 2.24 7.94
C VAL A 119 11.55 2.42 6.54
N HIS A 120 10.57 3.30 6.37
CA HIS A 120 9.99 3.61 5.07
C HIS A 120 11.05 4.14 4.10
N LEU A 121 11.85 5.12 4.54
CA LEU A 121 12.91 5.71 3.72
C LEU A 121 14.00 4.70 3.32
N ILE A 122 14.35 3.75 4.20
CA ILE A 122 15.27 2.65 3.85
C ILE A 122 14.64 1.76 2.76
N LYS A 123 13.34 1.44 2.85
CA LYS A 123 12.63 0.64 1.84
C LYS A 123 12.58 1.34 0.48
N GLU A 124 12.33 2.65 0.46
CA GLU A 124 12.35 3.45 -0.78
C GLU A 124 13.75 3.52 -1.42
N ASN A 125 14.80 3.49 -0.61
CA ASN A 125 16.20 3.61 -1.06
C ASN A 125 16.92 2.26 -1.11
N TRP A 126 16.20 1.14 -1.15
CA TRP A 126 16.75 -0.21 -1.02
C TRP A 126 17.87 -0.49 -2.04
N ASP A 127 17.60 -0.21 -3.32
CA ASP A 127 18.56 -0.46 -4.40
C ASP A 127 19.75 0.52 -4.36
N ARG A 128 19.51 1.77 -3.92
CA ARG A 128 20.56 2.79 -3.76
C ARG A 128 21.54 2.41 -2.65
N LEU A 129 21.02 1.91 -1.52
CA LEU A 129 21.83 1.39 -0.42
C LEU A 129 22.60 0.13 -0.84
N ALA A 130 21.95 -0.81 -1.55
CA ALA A 130 22.59 -2.03 -2.03
C ALA A 130 23.72 -1.74 -3.03
N ALA A 131 23.55 -0.74 -3.92
CA ALA A 131 24.59 -0.33 -4.86
C ALA A 131 25.82 0.26 -4.16
N SER A 132 25.64 1.13 -3.16
CA SER A 132 26.75 1.66 -2.36
C SER A 132 27.47 0.55 -1.57
N ILE A 133 26.74 -0.40 -0.97
CA ILE A 133 27.36 -1.56 -0.31
C ILE A 133 28.16 -2.41 -1.31
N THR A 134 27.66 -2.59 -2.53
CA THR A 134 28.34 -3.35 -3.60
C THR A 134 29.70 -2.72 -3.90
N LEU A 135 29.73 -1.41 -4.14
CA LEU A 135 30.97 -0.67 -4.47
C LEU A 135 31.94 -0.56 -3.28
N GLU A 136 31.43 -0.33 -2.07
CA GLU A 136 32.28 -0.09 -0.89
C GLU A 136 32.81 -1.38 -0.23
N GLN A 137 32.11 -2.50 -0.40
CA GLN A 137 32.42 -3.77 0.29
C GLN A 137 32.67 -4.95 -0.66
N GLY A 138 32.47 -4.79 -1.96
CA GLY A 138 32.69 -5.85 -2.96
C GLY A 138 31.67 -7.00 -2.87
N LYS A 139 30.51 -6.76 -2.24
CA LYS A 139 29.41 -7.73 -2.22
C LYS A 139 28.70 -7.76 -3.57
N THR A 140 28.13 -8.90 -3.95
CA THR A 140 27.21 -8.92 -5.09
C THR A 140 25.98 -8.07 -4.77
N PHE A 141 25.39 -7.43 -5.78
CA PHE A 141 24.21 -6.57 -5.60
C PHE A 141 23.04 -7.31 -4.91
N THR A 142 22.85 -8.59 -5.21
CA THR A 142 21.84 -9.45 -4.57
C THR A 142 22.14 -9.70 -3.08
N ASP A 143 23.40 -9.99 -2.73
CA ASP A 143 23.79 -10.15 -1.31
C ASP A 143 23.67 -8.82 -0.55
N ALA A 144 24.03 -7.71 -1.21
CA ALA A 144 23.87 -6.36 -0.67
C ALA A 144 22.39 -6.02 -0.41
N LYS A 145 21.45 -6.43 -1.27
CA LYS A 145 20.01 -6.31 -0.99
C LYS A 145 19.59 -7.10 0.24
N GLY A 146 20.19 -8.28 0.47
CA GLY A 146 20.02 -9.06 1.68
C GLY A 146 20.50 -8.33 2.93
N ASP A 147 21.65 -7.65 2.88
CA ASP A 147 22.16 -6.81 3.97
C ASP A 147 21.21 -5.65 4.29
N VAL A 148 20.69 -4.96 3.27
CA VAL A 148 19.70 -3.89 3.46
C VAL A 148 18.43 -4.43 4.12
N LEU A 149 17.95 -5.61 3.69
CA LEU A 149 16.81 -6.27 4.31
C LEU A 149 17.06 -6.57 5.80
N ARG A 150 18.25 -7.06 6.16
CA ARG A 150 18.62 -7.28 7.57
C ARG A 150 18.64 -5.95 8.35
N GLY A 151 19.14 -4.88 7.74
CA GLY A 151 19.07 -3.54 8.32
C GLY A 151 17.63 -3.07 8.58
N ILE A 152 16.73 -3.30 7.62
CA ILE A 152 15.28 -3.02 7.76
C ILE A 152 14.71 -3.80 8.94
N GLN A 153 14.99 -5.10 9.05
CA GLN A 153 14.50 -5.94 10.15
C GLN A 153 14.96 -5.43 11.53
N VAL A 154 16.21 -4.94 11.63
CA VAL A 154 16.73 -4.35 12.87
C VAL A 154 16.03 -3.03 13.20
N ALA A 155 15.80 -2.18 12.19
CA ALA A 155 15.07 -0.93 12.37
C ALA A 155 13.59 -1.16 12.72
N GLU A 156 12.95 -2.18 12.13
CA GLU A 156 11.60 -2.64 12.48
C GLU A 156 11.54 -3.20 13.90
N ALA A 157 12.53 -3.96 14.34
CA ALA A 157 12.61 -4.41 15.73
C ALA A 157 12.75 -3.23 16.71
N ALA A 158 13.48 -2.17 16.34
CA ALA A 158 13.61 -0.97 17.15
C ALA A 158 12.29 -0.18 17.28
N ILE A 159 11.36 -0.31 16.33
CA ILE A 159 9.99 0.26 16.46
C ILE A 159 9.25 -0.36 17.65
N ALA A 160 9.58 -1.60 18.05
CA ALA A 160 8.99 -2.25 19.22
C ALA A 160 9.47 -1.65 20.57
N ALA A 161 10.20 -0.54 20.56
CA ALA A 161 10.67 0.15 21.77
C ALA A 161 9.59 0.39 22.85
N PRO A 162 8.32 0.74 22.56
CA PRO A 162 7.29 0.84 23.59
C PRO A 162 7.07 -0.45 24.38
N GLU A 163 7.24 -1.61 23.73
CA GLU A 163 7.16 -2.92 24.37
C GLU A 163 8.46 -3.26 25.11
N LEU A 164 9.60 -3.08 24.44
CA LEU A 164 10.93 -3.44 24.97
C LEU A 164 11.39 -2.59 26.16
N LEU A 165 10.76 -1.43 26.37
CA LEU A 165 11.05 -0.51 27.47
C LEU A 165 10.11 -0.67 28.67
N LYS A 166 9.12 -1.59 28.60
CA LYS A 166 8.25 -1.87 29.75
C LYS A 166 9.09 -2.36 30.93
N GLY A 167 8.78 -1.80 32.10
CA GLY A 167 9.29 -2.26 33.37
C GLY A 167 8.52 -3.49 33.86
N GLU A 168 9.08 -4.17 34.85
CA GLU A 168 8.41 -5.28 35.53
C GLU A 168 8.06 -4.85 36.96
N VAL A 169 6.92 -5.33 37.44
CA VAL A 169 6.51 -5.22 38.85
C VAL A 169 6.51 -6.62 39.43
N LEU A 170 7.32 -6.84 40.45
CA LEU A 170 7.42 -8.09 41.18
C LEU A 170 7.00 -7.87 42.63
N GLU A 171 5.96 -8.56 43.08
CA GLU A 171 5.59 -8.61 44.49
C GLU A 171 6.51 -9.61 45.21
N VAL A 172 7.41 -9.10 46.03
CA VAL A 172 8.45 -9.91 46.70
C VAL A 172 8.05 -10.30 48.13
N ALA A 173 7.06 -9.61 48.70
CA ALA A 173 6.38 -9.96 49.93
C ALA A 173 4.99 -9.32 49.95
N LYS A 174 4.13 -9.76 50.88
CA LYS A 174 2.70 -9.41 50.99
C LYS A 174 2.37 -7.91 51.03
N ASP A 175 3.37 -7.06 51.31
CA ASP A 175 3.25 -5.60 51.36
C ASP A 175 4.45 -4.89 50.69
N MET A 176 5.15 -5.56 49.76
CA MET A 176 6.36 -5.03 49.13
C MET A 176 6.41 -5.34 47.63
N GLU A 177 6.32 -4.30 46.81
CA GLU A 177 6.54 -4.35 45.37
C GLU A 177 7.94 -3.87 45.01
N THR A 178 8.62 -4.60 44.13
CA THR A 178 9.84 -4.16 43.44
C THR A 178 9.48 -3.77 42.01
N ARG A 179 9.88 -2.57 41.59
CA ARG A 179 9.64 -2.05 40.23
C ARG A 179 10.96 -1.85 39.51
N THR A 180 11.06 -2.36 38.29
CA THR A 180 12.21 -2.11 37.41
C THR A 180 11.83 -1.10 36.33
N TYR A 181 12.71 -0.17 36.01
CA TYR A 181 12.54 0.81 34.94
C TYR A 181 13.78 0.84 34.05
N ARG A 182 13.60 1.08 32.75
CA ARG A 182 14.70 1.24 31.80
C ARG A 182 14.87 2.72 31.47
N GLU A 183 16.02 3.29 31.83
CA GLU A 183 16.37 4.68 31.53
C GLU A 183 17.43 4.80 30.42
N PRO A 184 17.39 5.86 29.58
CA PRO A 184 18.44 6.14 28.60
C PRO A 184 19.81 6.33 29.27
N LEU A 185 20.82 5.56 28.82
CA LEU A 185 22.14 5.52 29.43
C LEU A 185 22.97 6.80 29.24
N GLY A 186 22.81 7.50 28.10
CA GLY A 186 23.66 8.62 27.69
C GLY A 186 24.08 8.50 26.23
N VAL A 187 25.15 9.21 25.86
CA VAL A 187 25.76 9.10 24.54
C VAL A 187 26.40 7.72 24.39
N THR A 188 26.12 7.03 23.28
CA THR A 188 26.68 5.71 22.96
C THR A 188 27.33 5.75 21.59
N ALA A 189 28.42 4.99 21.41
CA ALA A 189 29.11 4.88 20.13
C ALA A 189 28.97 3.47 19.56
N ALA A 190 28.81 3.39 18.24
CA ALA A 190 28.95 2.15 17.49
C ALA A 190 30.15 2.29 16.57
N ILE A 191 31.11 1.38 16.69
CA ILE A 191 32.28 1.31 15.81
C ILE A 191 31.94 0.28 14.73
N CYS A 192 31.66 0.77 13.52
CA CYS A 192 31.22 -0.04 12.38
C CYS A 192 32.16 0.13 11.18
N PRO A 193 32.26 -0.88 10.30
CA PRO A 193 32.94 -0.72 9.02
C PRO A 193 32.15 0.26 8.13
N PHE A 194 32.86 0.99 7.26
CA PHE A 194 32.27 1.95 6.33
C PHE A 194 31.29 1.24 5.39
N ARG A 195 29.99 1.51 5.53
CA ARG A 195 28.89 0.83 4.81
C ARG A 195 27.73 1.76 4.55
N ALA A 196 27.64 2.33 3.35
CA ALA A 196 26.58 3.23 2.90
C ALA A 196 26.20 4.30 3.93
N SER A 197 27.14 4.66 4.81
CA SER A 197 26.83 5.28 6.10
C SER A 197 26.37 6.72 5.92
N MET A 198 26.84 7.36 4.84
CA MET A 198 26.41 8.71 4.48
C MET A 198 24.99 8.73 3.89
N ILE A 199 24.58 7.68 3.16
CA ILE A 199 23.20 7.54 2.70
C ILE A 199 22.30 7.34 3.91
N LEU A 200 22.67 6.46 4.85
CA LEU A 200 21.89 6.28 6.08
C LEU A 200 21.79 7.58 6.91
N ALA A 201 22.85 8.38 6.98
CA ALA A 201 22.81 9.69 7.64
C ALA A 201 21.84 10.67 6.95
N GLU A 202 21.80 10.68 5.60
CA GLU A 202 20.81 11.42 4.82
C GLU A 202 19.38 10.97 5.17
N LEU A 203 19.13 9.67 5.23
CA LEU A 203 17.81 9.11 5.55
C LEU A 203 17.41 9.38 7.00
N VAL A 204 18.36 9.39 7.94
CA VAL A 204 18.15 9.80 9.34
C VAL A 204 17.69 11.25 9.41
N HIS A 205 18.35 12.15 8.68
CA HIS A 205 17.91 13.54 8.62
C HIS A 205 16.49 13.65 8.05
N LYS A 206 16.22 12.99 6.92
CA LYS A 206 14.89 12.97 6.27
C LYS A 206 13.79 12.36 7.15
N ALA A 207 14.12 11.36 7.96
CA ALA A 207 13.18 10.73 8.90
C ALA A 207 12.77 11.66 10.06
N GLY A 208 13.49 12.76 10.28
CA GLY A 208 13.19 13.74 11.31
C GLY A 208 13.90 13.48 12.65
N PHE A 209 15.07 12.83 12.64
CA PHE A 209 15.89 12.78 13.85
C PHE A 209 16.38 14.19 14.23
N PRO A 210 16.31 14.59 15.51
CA PRO A 210 16.82 15.89 15.94
C PRO A 210 18.33 16.04 15.74
N GLU A 211 18.78 17.28 15.59
CA GLU A 211 20.21 17.63 15.49
C GLU A 211 21.01 17.00 16.65
N GLY A 212 22.14 16.38 16.31
CA GLY A 212 23.05 15.76 17.25
C GLY A 212 22.63 14.40 17.81
N VAL A 213 21.42 13.90 17.50
CA VAL A 213 20.99 12.55 17.95
C VAL A 213 21.76 11.44 17.24
N VAL A 214 22.06 11.64 15.95
CA VAL A 214 22.92 10.76 15.16
C VAL A 214 24.02 11.60 14.56
N ASN A 215 25.27 11.18 14.78
CA ASN A 215 26.45 11.79 14.18
C ASN A 215 27.33 10.68 13.61
N VAL A 216 28.07 10.99 12.55
CA VAL A 216 29.02 10.06 11.92
C VAL A 216 30.39 10.70 11.97
N ILE A 217 31.35 10.02 12.59
CA ILE A 217 32.77 10.38 12.57
C ILE A 217 33.57 9.30 11.87
N HIS A 218 34.65 9.71 11.22
CA HIS A 218 35.50 8.86 10.41
C HIS A 218 36.91 8.70 11.00
N GLY A 219 37.54 7.59 10.65
CA GLY A 219 38.94 7.33 10.90
C GLY A 219 39.22 5.92 11.42
N ALA A 220 40.48 5.67 11.73
CA ALA A 220 40.99 4.37 12.15
C ALA A 220 41.32 4.37 13.67
N HIS A 221 42.46 3.78 14.04
CA HIS A 221 42.84 3.54 15.43
C HIS A 221 42.76 4.78 16.34
N LYS A 222 43.18 5.95 15.86
CA LYS A 222 43.15 7.19 16.67
C LYS A 222 41.72 7.64 17.00
N THR A 223 40.80 7.53 16.05
CA THR A 223 39.38 7.84 16.24
C THR A 223 38.76 6.86 17.24
N VAL A 224 39.14 5.58 17.13
CA VAL A 224 38.72 4.54 18.08
C VAL A 224 39.26 4.84 19.49
N ASP A 225 40.54 5.19 19.65
CA ASP A 225 41.11 5.57 20.95
C ASP A 225 40.36 6.75 21.58
N PHE A 226 40.05 7.77 20.78
CA PHE A 226 39.23 8.90 21.24
C PHE A 226 37.87 8.43 21.77
N ILE A 227 37.14 7.58 21.04
CA ILE A 227 35.84 7.03 21.48
C ILE A 227 36.00 6.24 22.80
N LEU A 228 37.10 5.49 22.94
CA LEU A 228 37.39 4.67 24.11
C LEU A 228 37.77 5.49 25.34
N ASP A 229 38.36 6.67 25.16
CA ASP A 229 38.85 7.51 26.26
C ASP A 229 37.84 8.61 26.65
N GLU A 230 37.00 9.07 25.72
CA GLU A 230 36.09 10.21 25.93
C GLU A 230 35.02 9.92 27.01
N PRO A 231 35.07 10.55 28.20
CA PRO A 231 34.20 10.21 29.33
C PRO A 231 32.69 10.41 29.09
N VAL A 232 32.29 11.26 28.14
CA VAL A 232 30.87 11.47 27.81
C VAL A 232 30.23 10.20 27.20
N ILE A 233 30.99 9.42 26.43
CA ILE A 233 30.50 8.18 25.81
C ILE A 233 30.37 7.08 26.88
N LYS A 234 29.16 6.55 27.08
CA LYS A 234 28.85 5.61 28.18
C LYS A 234 28.81 4.14 27.77
N ALA A 235 28.58 3.88 26.48
CA ALA A 235 28.60 2.53 25.94
C ALA A 235 29.19 2.49 24.54
N ILE A 236 29.79 1.35 24.21
CA ILE A 236 30.43 1.09 22.92
C ILE A 236 29.92 -0.26 22.41
N SER A 237 29.48 -0.28 21.16
CA SER A 237 29.21 -1.50 20.41
C SER A 237 30.23 -1.66 19.29
N PHE A 238 30.83 -2.84 19.17
CA PHE A 238 31.78 -3.17 18.11
C PHE A 238 31.49 -4.56 17.54
N VAL A 239 31.58 -4.66 16.22
CA VAL A 239 31.57 -5.93 15.48
C VAL A 239 32.80 -5.94 14.57
N GLY A 240 33.67 -6.93 14.74
CA GLY A 240 34.88 -7.02 13.93
C GLY A 240 35.86 -8.09 14.39
N GLY A 241 37.12 -7.97 13.97
CA GLY A 241 38.16 -8.94 14.26
C GLY A 241 38.58 -8.99 15.74
N ASN A 242 39.03 -10.18 16.18
CA ASN A 242 39.36 -10.45 17.59
C ASN A 242 40.36 -9.45 18.18
N LYS A 243 41.48 -9.20 17.50
CA LYS A 243 42.54 -8.29 18.00
C LYS A 243 42.01 -6.88 18.30
N ALA A 244 41.22 -6.31 17.39
CA ALA A 244 40.63 -4.99 17.60
C ALA A 244 39.55 -5.01 18.69
N GLY A 245 38.75 -6.08 18.71
CA GLY A 245 37.69 -6.28 19.67
C GLY A 245 38.16 -6.43 21.11
N GLU A 246 39.17 -7.27 21.34
CA GLU A 246 39.81 -7.45 22.66
C GLU A 246 40.39 -6.13 23.15
N TYR A 247 41.07 -5.38 22.27
CA TYR A 247 41.59 -4.06 22.59
C TYR A 247 40.48 -3.07 22.99
N ILE A 248 39.43 -2.97 22.17
CA ILE A 248 38.26 -2.10 22.43
C ILE A 248 37.56 -2.47 23.73
N PHE A 249 37.36 -3.78 23.98
CA PHE A 249 36.74 -4.29 25.19
C PHE A 249 37.58 -3.96 26.42
N SER A 250 38.87 -4.32 26.42
CA SER A 250 39.76 -4.08 27.55
C SER A 250 39.92 -2.60 27.88
N ARG A 251 40.23 -1.75 26.90
CA ARG A 251 40.44 -0.31 27.13
C ARG A 251 39.13 0.42 27.46
N GLY A 252 38.06 0.15 26.72
CA GLY A 252 36.76 0.78 26.95
C GLY A 252 36.17 0.42 28.32
N SER A 253 36.27 -0.85 28.74
CA SER A 253 35.82 -1.27 30.07
C SER A 253 36.71 -0.74 31.20
N ALA A 254 38.02 -0.64 31.00
CA ALA A 254 38.92 0.01 31.97
C ALA A 254 38.56 1.49 32.19
N ASN A 255 38.05 2.16 31.16
CA ASN A 255 37.53 3.53 31.22
C ASN A 255 36.06 3.62 31.69
N GLY A 256 35.51 2.54 32.27
CA GLY A 256 34.17 2.53 32.89
C GLY A 256 32.99 2.49 31.92
N LYS A 257 33.20 2.14 30.64
CA LYS A 257 32.14 2.07 29.63
C LYS A 257 31.51 0.68 29.57
N ARG A 258 30.22 0.61 29.21
CA ARG A 258 29.57 -0.67 28.86
C ARG A 258 29.99 -1.05 27.44
N VAL A 259 30.82 -2.08 27.31
CA VAL A 259 31.33 -2.50 25.99
C VAL A 259 30.69 -3.82 25.57
N GLN A 260 30.09 -3.83 24.39
CA GLN A 260 29.68 -5.04 23.68
C GLN A 260 30.62 -5.23 22.48
N ALA A 261 31.38 -6.32 22.48
CA ALA A 261 32.28 -6.66 21.39
C ALA A 261 31.89 -8.05 20.84
N ASN A 262 31.24 -8.07 19.68
CA ASN A 262 30.86 -9.32 19.01
C ASN A 262 32.01 -9.77 18.11
N LEU A 263 32.82 -10.71 18.61
CA LEU A 263 34.07 -11.16 18.02
C LEU A 263 33.98 -12.60 17.52
N GLY A 264 34.97 -13.01 16.73
CA GLY A 264 35.20 -14.43 16.45
C GLY A 264 34.16 -15.09 15.56
N ALA A 265 33.40 -14.33 14.77
CA ALA A 265 32.52 -14.90 13.74
C ALA A 265 33.36 -15.70 12.73
N LYS A 266 33.50 -17.00 13.01
CA LYS A 266 34.22 -17.99 12.21
C LYS A 266 33.32 -19.19 12.09
N ASN A 267 32.71 -19.33 10.91
CA ASN A 267 31.80 -20.43 10.65
C ASN A 267 32.61 -21.69 10.36
N HIS A 268 32.21 -22.77 11.02
CA HIS A 268 32.73 -24.11 10.79
C HIS A 268 31.63 -24.92 10.10
N ALA A 269 32.00 -25.73 9.12
CA ALA A 269 31.12 -26.74 8.54
C ALA A 269 31.77 -28.10 8.75
N ALA A 270 31.01 -29.07 9.25
CA ALA A 270 31.42 -30.46 9.29
C ALA A 270 30.68 -31.21 8.19
N VAL A 271 31.41 -31.98 7.40
CA VAL A 271 30.84 -32.80 6.33
C VAL A 271 30.92 -34.27 6.69
N LEU A 272 29.77 -34.93 6.65
CA LEU A 272 29.63 -36.36 6.91
C LEU A 272 29.59 -37.14 5.59
N PRO A 273 30.07 -38.40 5.57
CA PRO A 273 30.13 -39.22 4.36
C PRO A 273 28.79 -39.45 3.64
N ASP A 274 27.68 -39.38 4.37
CA ASP A 274 26.32 -39.60 3.87
C ASP A 274 25.70 -38.37 3.16
N CYS A 275 26.37 -37.22 3.18
CA CYS A 275 25.85 -36.03 2.51
C CYS A 275 26.02 -36.10 0.99
N ASN A 276 25.13 -35.41 0.26
CA ASN A 276 25.25 -35.32 -1.19
C ASN A 276 26.48 -34.47 -1.58
N LYS A 277 27.50 -35.14 -2.12
CA LYS A 277 28.78 -34.54 -2.53
C LYS A 277 28.63 -33.29 -3.39
N GLN A 278 27.80 -33.30 -4.43
CA GLN A 278 27.69 -32.18 -5.36
C GLN A 278 27.00 -30.97 -4.72
N HIS A 279 25.92 -31.21 -3.98
CA HIS A 279 25.21 -30.16 -3.24
C HIS A 279 26.10 -29.52 -2.18
N PHE A 280 26.91 -30.34 -1.50
CA PHE A 280 27.90 -29.90 -0.53
C PHE A 280 28.98 -29.02 -1.17
N ILE A 281 29.59 -29.45 -2.27
CA ILE A 281 30.64 -28.68 -2.97
C ILE A 281 30.11 -27.31 -3.38
N ASN A 282 28.93 -27.25 -4.02
CA ASN A 282 28.32 -25.98 -4.44
C ASN A 282 28.05 -25.04 -3.25
N SER A 283 27.51 -25.59 -2.16
CA SER A 283 27.19 -24.82 -0.95
C SER A 283 28.44 -24.30 -0.24
N VAL A 284 29.49 -25.12 -0.12
CA VAL A 284 30.76 -24.74 0.52
C VAL A 284 31.49 -23.69 -0.28
N VAL A 285 31.56 -23.82 -1.61
CA VAL A 285 32.23 -22.83 -2.46
C VAL A 285 31.52 -21.48 -2.39
N GLY A 286 30.19 -21.45 -2.51
CA GLY A 286 29.41 -20.22 -2.33
C GLY A 286 29.56 -19.64 -0.92
N ALA A 287 29.63 -20.48 0.11
CA ALA A 287 29.79 -20.05 1.49
C ALA A 287 31.21 -19.55 1.84
N ALA A 288 32.25 -20.08 1.21
CA ALA A 288 33.61 -19.62 1.45
C ALA A 288 33.94 -18.39 0.59
N PHE A 289 33.52 -18.38 -0.68
CA PHE A 289 34.06 -17.48 -1.71
C PHE A 289 33.03 -16.58 -2.39
N GLY A 290 31.72 -16.77 -2.18
CA GLY A 290 30.65 -16.06 -2.89
C GLY A 290 30.56 -14.53 -2.70
N ALA A 291 31.38 -13.96 -1.82
CA ALA A 291 31.57 -12.51 -1.63
C ALA A 291 33.06 -12.15 -1.61
N ALA A 292 33.87 -12.78 -2.48
CA ALA A 292 35.33 -12.70 -2.49
C ALA A 292 35.99 -13.02 -1.12
N GLY A 293 35.31 -13.78 -0.27
CA GLY A 293 35.74 -14.07 1.10
C GLY A 293 35.58 -12.92 2.10
N GLN A 294 35.09 -11.74 1.68
CA GLN A 294 34.92 -10.53 2.50
C GLN A 294 33.56 -10.49 3.22
N ARG A 295 33.12 -11.62 3.78
CA ARG A 295 31.88 -11.69 4.58
C ARG A 295 32.18 -12.22 5.98
N CYS A 296 31.61 -11.60 7.01
CA CYS A 296 31.83 -12.01 8.41
C CYS A 296 31.36 -13.45 8.69
N MET A 297 30.43 -13.96 7.88
CA MET A 297 29.93 -15.34 7.91
C MET A 297 30.60 -16.25 6.87
N ALA A 298 31.76 -15.86 6.34
CA ALA A 298 32.51 -16.69 5.41
C ALA A 298 32.81 -18.02 6.10
N LEU A 299 32.56 -19.11 5.38
CA LEU A 299 32.91 -20.42 5.87
C LEU A 299 34.45 -20.50 5.89
N SER A 300 35.03 -20.36 7.08
CA SER A 300 36.48 -20.24 7.24
C SER A 300 37.16 -21.58 7.53
N THR A 301 36.38 -22.54 8.05
CA THR A 301 36.89 -23.84 8.46
C THR A 301 35.95 -24.93 7.97
N LEU A 302 36.52 -25.96 7.34
CA LEU A 302 35.80 -27.12 6.86
C LEU A 302 36.39 -28.38 7.51
N VAL A 303 35.56 -29.12 8.24
CA VAL A 303 35.91 -30.36 8.93
C VAL A 303 35.43 -31.53 8.08
N MET A 304 36.36 -32.22 7.43
CA MET A 304 36.09 -33.37 6.56
C MET A 304 36.14 -34.66 7.38
N VAL A 305 35.01 -35.38 7.49
CA VAL A 305 34.93 -36.65 8.23
C VAL A 305 35.13 -37.84 7.28
N GLY A 306 36.08 -38.72 7.61
CA GLY A 306 36.28 -40.00 6.90
C GLY A 306 36.67 -39.83 5.43
N GLU A 307 35.93 -40.49 4.54
CA GLU A 307 36.16 -40.51 3.08
C GLU A 307 35.89 -39.16 2.39
N THR A 308 35.21 -38.23 3.06
CA THR A 308 34.94 -36.90 2.48
C THR A 308 36.22 -36.11 2.18
N LYS A 309 37.34 -36.42 2.87
CA LYS A 309 38.65 -35.79 2.60
C LYS A 309 39.07 -35.88 1.13
N ASP A 310 38.62 -36.90 0.41
CA ASP A 310 38.97 -37.14 -0.98
C ASP A 310 38.23 -36.16 -1.93
N TRP A 311 37.26 -35.39 -1.42
CA TRP A 311 36.51 -34.39 -2.19
C TRP A 311 37.19 -33.02 -2.23
N LEU A 312 38.31 -32.85 -1.51
CA LEU A 312 39.02 -31.57 -1.42
C LEU A 312 39.44 -31.04 -2.81
N PHE A 313 39.85 -31.93 -3.71
CA PHE A 313 40.21 -31.57 -5.08
C PHE A 313 39.02 -30.96 -5.84
N ASP A 314 37.84 -31.57 -5.71
CA ASP A 314 36.63 -31.11 -6.40
C ASP A 314 36.16 -29.74 -5.86
N ILE A 315 36.33 -29.50 -4.56
CA ILE A 315 36.07 -28.18 -3.94
C ILE A 315 37.03 -27.14 -4.52
N ALA A 316 38.33 -27.46 -4.63
CA ALA A 316 39.33 -26.55 -5.17
C ALA A 316 39.06 -26.23 -6.65
N GLU A 317 38.70 -27.23 -7.46
CA GLU A 317 38.34 -27.01 -8.86
C GLU A 317 37.05 -26.22 -9.02
N ALA A 318 36.04 -26.46 -8.19
CA ALA A 318 34.81 -25.67 -8.18
C ALA A 318 35.06 -24.22 -7.73
N ALA A 319 35.94 -24.00 -6.75
CA ALA A 319 36.32 -22.66 -6.30
C ALA A 319 37.12 -21.88 -7.37
N LYS A 320 38.03 -22.52 -8.10
CA LYS A 320 38.77 -21.88 -9.21
C LYS A 320 37.85 -21.40 -10.34
N LYS A 321 36.70 -22.05 -10.53
CA LYS A 321 35.71 -21.70 -11.55
C LYS A 321 34.76 -20.59 -11.11
N LEU A 322 34.92 -20.07 -9.90
CA LEU A 322 34.05 -19.04 -9.35
C LEU A 322 34.44 -17.66 -9.91
N SER A 323 33.63 -17.11 -10.81
CA SER A 323 33.56 -15.66 -11.04
C SER A 323 32.38 -15.08 -10.25
N LEU A 324 32.53 -13.84 -9.75
CA LEU A 324 31.43 -13.08 -9.16
C LEU A 324 30.47 -12.71 -10.28
N PRO A 325 29.23 -13.22 -10.32
CA PRO A 325 28.39 -12.96 -11.45
C PRO A 325 27.40 -11.84 -11.16
N ALA A 326 27.55 -10.73 -11.88
CA ALA A 326 26.39 -9.92 -12.21
C ALA A 326 25.51 -10.72 -13.18
N LEU A 327 24.19 -10.47 -13.21
CA LEU A 327 23.33 -11.03 -14.27
C LEU A 327 23.83 -10.68 -15.68
N GLU A 328 24.68 -9.65 -15.80
CA GLU A 328 25.41 -9.21 -17.00
C GLU A 328 26.41 -10.26 -17.53
N ASP A 329 26.92 -11.18 -16.70
CA ASP A 329 27.91 -12.19 -17.13
C ASP A 329 27.27 -13.45 -17.76
N TRP A 330 25.94 -13.61 -17.68
CA TRP A 330 25.24 -14.86 -18.06
C TRP A 330 24.15 -14.65 -19.10
N LEU A 331 23.71 -13.41 -19.30
CA LEU A 331 22.73 -13.02 -20.29
C LEU A 331 23.24 -11.74 -20.95
N HIS A 332 23.68 -11.86 -22.20
CA HIS A 332 24.01 -10.70 -23.00
C HIS A 332 22.71 -10.05 -23.50
N VAL A 333 22.39 -8.86 -22.99
CA VAL A 333 21.29 -8.05 -23.51
C VAL A 333 21.91 -6.92 -24.32
N SER A 334 21.53 -6.76 -25.59
CA SER A 334 22.08 -5.68 -26.41
C SER A 334 21.68 -4.31 -25.84
N ASP A 335 22.53 -3.30 -26.04
CA ASP A 335 22.29 -1.94 -25.54
C ASP A 335 20.94 -1.39 -26.01
N GLU A 336 20.59 -1.63 -27.28
CA GLU A 336 19.31 -1.21 -27.86
C GLU A 336 18.11 -1.80 -27.12
N VAL A 337 18.19 -3.08 -26.73
CA VAL A 337 17.12 -3.76 -25.99
C VAL A 337 17.08 -3.25 -24.55
N ALA A 338 18.23 -3.09 -23.90
CA ALA A 338 18.31 -2.58 -22.54
C ALA A 338 17.75 -1.16 -22.42
N GLU A 339 18.10 -0.27 -23.36
CA GLU A 339 17.56 1.09 -23.46
C GLU A 339 16.04 1.07 -23.72
N ALA A 340 15.58 0.22 -24.64
CA ALA A 340 14.16 0.10 -24.96
C ALA A 340 13.31 -0.32 -23.74
N VAL A 341 13.83 -1.22 -22.90
CA VAL A 341 13.17 -1.62 -21.65
C VAL A 341 13.18 -0.47 -20.64
N ALA A 342 14.30 0.22 -20.47
CA ALA A 342 14.42 1.34 -19.54
C ALA A 342 13.47 2.50 -19.88
N GLU A 343 13.25 2.76 -21.17
CA GLU A 343 12.40 3.85 -21.66
C GLU A 343 10.96 3.42 -21.99
N ASN A 344 10.59 2.16 -21.74
CA ASN A 344 9.30 1.57 -22.13
C ASN A 344 8.98 1.75 -23.63
N LYS A 345 9.99 1.64 -24.50
CA LYS A 345 9.80 1.62 -25.96
C LYS A 345 9.04 0.33 -26.39
N PRO A 346 8.35 0.34 -27.54
CA PRO A 346 7.61 -0.83 -28.05
C PRO A 346 8.54 -1.99 -28.43
N LEU A 347 8.80 -2.92 -27.52
CA LEU A 347 9.77 -4.00 -27.69
C LEU A 347 9.12 -5.35 -27.99
N VAL A 348 9.63 -6.07 -28.99
CA VAL A 348 9.09 -7.38 -29.42
C VAL A 348 10.20 -8.42 -29.47
N ALA A 349 10.07 -9.49 -28.67
CA ALA A 349 10.93 -10.65 -28.74
C ALA A 349 10.61 -11.53 -29.96
N LEU A 350 11.65 -12.10 -30.57
CA LEU A 350 11.55 -13.02 -31.71
C LEU A 350 12.34 -14.30 -31.41
N GLU A 351 11.72 -15.46 -31.58
CA GLU A 351 12.41 -16.75 -31.39
C GLU A 351 13.40 -17.03 -32.53
N SER A 352 14.48 -17.78 -32.25
CA SER A 352 15.50 -18.12 -33.25
C SER A 352 15.41 -19.55 -33.82
N THR A 353 14.60 -20.43 -33.23
CA THR A 353 14.32 -21.77 -33.80
C THR A 353 13.71 -21.67 -35.19
N ILE A 354 12.90 -20.63 -35.45
CA ILE A 354 12.30 -20.39 -36.75
C ILE A 354 13.33 -20.16 -37.86
N TYR A 355 14.49 -19.56 -37.53
CA TYR A 355 15.57 -19.30 -38.48
C TYR A 355 16.48 -20.52 -38.66
N THR A 356 16.80 -21.20 -37.56
CA THR A 356 17.76 -22.32 -37.55
C THR A 356 17.15 -23.64 -38.00
N HIS A 357 15.90 -23.94 -37.60
CA HIS A 357 15.24 -25.22 -37.82
C HIS A 357 13.89 -25.12 -38.55
N GLY A 358 13.37 -23.91 -38.76
CA GLY A 358 12.04 -23.66 -39.35
C GLY A 358 11.95 -23.83 -40.87
N ALA A 359 13.08 -24.03 -41.57
CA ALA A 359 13.16 -24.21 -43.03
C ALA A 359 12.52 -23.06 -43.85
N LEU A 360 12.66 -21.82 -43.37
CA LEU A 360 12.24 -20.59 -44.05
C LEU A 360 13.46 -19.87 -44.64
N SER A 361 13.27 -19.03 -45.66
CA SER A 361 14.35 -18.43 -46.48
C SER A 361 15.45 -17.73 -45.66
N ARG A 362 16.69 -17.73 -46.16
CA ARG A 362 17.89 -17.19 -45.46
C ARG A 362 17.79 -15.72 -45.02
N GLY A 363 17.02 -14.87 -45.72
CA GLY A 363 16.86 -13.46 -45.39
C GLY A 363 15.84 -13.15 -44.30
N LEU A 364 15.20 -14.15 -43.70
CA LEU A 364 14.12 -13.96 -42.72
C LEU A 364 14.49 -13.11 -41.48
N PRO A 365 15.68 -13.27 -40.87
CA PRO A 365 16.03 -12.48 -39.68
C PRO A 365 15.96 -10.98 -39.93
N LEU A 366 16.53 -10.51 -41.05
CA LEU A 366 16.50 -9.10 -41.46
C LEU A 366 15.09 -8.65 -41.83
N GLU A 367 14.32 -9.49 -42.53
CA GLU A 367 12.94 -9.19 -42.89
C GLU A 367 12.06 -8.98 -41.64
N HIS A 368 12.26 -9.79 -40.59
CA HIS A 368 11.52 -9.65 -39.34
C HIS A 368 11.93 -8.44 -38.51
N GLU A 369 13.22 -8.12 -38.43
CA GLU A 369 13.68 -6.88 -37.80
C GLU A 369 13.07 -5.65 -38.49
N GLU A 370 13.10 -5.63 -39.83
CA GLU A 370 12.57 -4.52 -40.62
C GLU A 370 11.06 -4.34 -40.41
N ILE A 371 10.29 -5.44 -40.32
CA ILE A 371 8.85 -5.37 -40.00
C ILE A 371 8.64 -4.69 -38.65
N VAL A 372 9.34 -5.11 -37.60
CA VAL A 372 9.20 -4.52 -36.26
C VAL A 372 9.59 -3.04 -36.28
N ARG A 373 10.72 -2.71 -36.91
CA ARG A 373 11.24 -1.33 -36.99
C ARG A 373 10.30 -0.41 -37.78
N SER A 374 9.80 -0.85 -38.92
CA SER A 374 8.89 -0.07 -39.79
C SER A 374 7.57 0.31 -39.11
N LEU A 375 7.16 -0.47 -38.10
CA LEU A 375 5.96 -0.24 -37.29
C LEU A 375 6.24 0.53 -35.98
N GLY A 376 7.48 1.02 -35.78
CA GLY A 376 7.87 1.79 -34.61
C GLY A 376 8.24 0.95 -33.39
N GLY A 377 8.52 -0.35 -33.57
CA GLY A 377 9.01 -1.22 -32.52
C GLY A 377 10.52 -1.44 -32.55
N VAL A 378 11.03 -2.00 -31.45
CA VAL A 378 12.41 -2.48 -31.30
C VAL A 378 12.39 -4.01 -31.37
N PRO A 379 13.10 -4.64 -32.32
CA PRO A 379 13.18 -6.09 -32.40
C PRO A 379 14.22 -6.65 -31.43
N ALA A 380 13.91 -7.78 -30.80
CA ALA A 380 14.85 -8.52 -29.97
C ALA A 380 14.87 -9.99 -30.40
N ILE A 381 15.74 -10.36 -31.34
CA ILE A 381 15.99 -11.78 -31.64
C ILE A 381 16.71 -12.40 -30.45
N VAL A 382 16.19 -13.52 -29.96
CA VAL A 382 16.73 -14.23 -28.81
C VAL A 382 17.37 -15.53 -29.29
N ALA A 383 18.61 -15.78 -28.90
CA ALA A 383 19.32 -17.02 -29.22
C ALA A 383 20.39 -17.34 -28.17
N ILE A 384 21.03 -18.50 -28.27
CA ILE A 384 22.31 -18.75 -27.61
C ILE A 384 23.39 -18.65 -28.69
N VAL A 385 24.30 -17.69 -28.55
CA VAL A 385 25.38 -17.45 -29.50
C VAL A 385 26.68 -17.84 -28.82
N ASN A 386 27.40 -18.81 -29.37
CA ASN A 386 28.65 -19.32 -28.81
C ASN A 386 28.56 -19.65 -27.29
N GLY A 387 27.48 -20.33 -26.88
CA GLY A 387 27.24 -20.68 -25.48
C GLY A 387 26.75 -19.54 -24.58
N VAL A 388 26.55 -18.33 -25.12
CA VAL A 388 26.04 -17.17 -24.36
C VAL A 388 24.59 -16.88 -24.72
N PRO A 389 23.64 -16.94 -23.75
CA PRO A 389 22.27 -16.48 -23.94
C PRO A 389 22.28 -15.01 -24.32
N THR A 390 21.68 -14.68 -25.45
CA THR A 390 21.70 -13.34 -26.02
C THR A 390 20.29 -12.88 -26.38
N VAL A 391 19.92 -11.69 -25.91
CA VAL A 391 18.66 -11.00 -26.24
C VAL A 391 19.01 -9.75 -27.03
N GLY A 392 18.57 -9.68 -28.28
CA GLY A 392 18.96 -8.63 -29.22
C GLY A 392 20.11 -9.04 -30.15
N VAL A 393 20.13 -10.30 -30.59
CA VAL A 393 21.02 -10.75 -31.67
C VAL A 393 20.64 -10.02 -32.96
N THR A 394 21.59 -9.43 -33.66
CA THR A 394 21.28 -8.73 -34.91
C THR A 394 20.89 -9.73 -36.01
N GLY A 395 20.06 -9.33 -36.97
CA GLY A 395 19.69 -10.17 -38.11
C GLY A 395 20.91 -10.68 -38.88
N GLN A 396 21.98 -9.88 -38.97
CA GLN A 396 23.24 -10.28 -39.61
C GLN A 396 24.03 -11.31 -38.80
N GLU A 397 24.03 -11.23 -37.47
CA GLU A 397 24.61 -12.28 -36.60
C GLU A 397 23.79 -13.57 -36.67
N MET A 398 22.47 -13.45 -36.69
CA MET A 398 21.58 -14.60 -36.81
C MET A 398 21.77 -15.33 -38.15
N ILE A 399 21.97 -14.59 -39.26
CA ILE A 399 22.34 -15.20 -40.55
C ILE A 399 23.64 -16.00 -40.43
N ARG A 400 24.67 -15.46 -39.76
CA ARG A 400 25.94 -16.17 -39.53
C ARG A 400 25.75 -17.45 -38.72
N VAL A 401 24.91 -17.41 -37.68
CA VAL A 401 24.57 -18.61 -36.89
C VAL A 401 23.82 -19.65 -37.73
N VAL A 402 22.92 -19.23 -38.62
CA VAL A 402 22.22 -20.14 -39.54
C VAL A 402 23.19 -20.75 -40.56
N GLU A 403 24.13 -19.95 -41.08
CA GLU A 403 25.14 -20.40 -42.06
C GLU A 403 26.17 -21.36 -41.47
N ALA A 404 26.50 -21.21 -40.19
CA ALA A 404 27.38 -22.14 -39.48
C ALA A 404 26.79 -23.58 -39.44
N GLY A 405 25.46 -23.70 -39.44
CA GLY A 405 24.77 -25.00 -39.53
C GLY A 405 24.92 -25.90 -38.31
N ASP A 406 25.47 -25.38 -37.21
CA ASP A 406 25.79 -26.10 -35.97
C ASP A 406 24.82 -25.80 -34.81
N ALA A 407 23.82 -24.94 -35.05
CA ALA A 407 22.91 -24.50 -34.02
C ALA A 407 22.02 -25.65 -33.50
N VAL A 408 22.01 -25.86 -32.18
CA VAL A 408 21.15 -26.83 -31.51
C VAL A 408 19.76 -26.21 -31.26
N LYS A 409 18.69 -27.01 -31.32
CA LYS A 409 17.36 -26.55 -30.90
C LYS A 409 17.26 -26.50 -29.38
N VAL A 410 16.95 -25.34 -28.83
CA VAL A 410 17.00 -25.04 -27.38
C VAL A 410 15.60 -24.78 -26.82
N SER A 411 15.08 -25.70 -26.01
CA SER A 411 13.94 -25.46 -25.12
C SER A 411 14.43 -25.09 -23.73
N ARG A 412 13.53 -24.76 -22.79
CA ARG A 412 13.87 -24.31 -21.42
C ARG A 412 14.96 -25.17 -20.75
N ARG A 413 14.90 -26.49 -20.90
CA ARG A 413 15.84 -27.43 -20.26
C ARG A 413 17.23 -27.41 -20.89
N GLU A 414 17.32 -27.20 -22.20
CA GLU A 414 18.59 -27.14 -22.93
C GLU A 414 19.35 -25.83 -22.70
N VAL A 415 18.69 -24.75 -22.24
CA VAL A 415 19.37 -23.47 -21.96
C VAL A 415 20.57 -23.69 -21.03
N SER A 416 20.35 -24.31 -19.88
CA SER A 416 21.43 -24.58 -18.91
C SER A 416 22.54 -25.48 -19.48
N TYR A 417 22.20 -26.42 -20.36
CA TYR A 417 23.17 -27.31 -20.99
C TYR A 417 24.09 -26.54 -21.94
N LEU A 418 23.55 -25.75 -22.88
CA LEU A 418 24.38 -25.01 -23.83
C LEU A 418 25.25 -23.96 -23.13
N VAL A 419 24.69 -23.26 -22.13
CA VAL A 419 25.44 -22.29 -21.34
C VAL A 419 26.57 -22.97 -20.58
N GLY A 420 26.28 -24.07 -19.87
CA GLY A 420 27.28 -24.84 -19.15
C GLY A 420 28.36 -25.44 -20.06
N MET A 421 28.00 -25.92 -21.25
CA MET A 421 28.97 -26.40 -22.24
C MET A 421 29.86 -25.27 -22.75
N GLY A 422 29.30 -24.08 -23.01
CA GLY A 422 30.07 -22.87 -23.32
C GLY A 422 31.10 -22.54 -22.25
N MET A 423 30.70 -22.56 -20.98
CA MET A 423 31.61 -22.35 -19.85
C MET A 423 32.71 -23.41 -19.75
N SER A 424 32.43 -24.64 -20.17
CA SER A 424 33.41 -25.74 -20.20
C SER A 424 34.35 -25.70 -21.41
N GLY A 425 34.31 -24.64 -22.23
CA GLY A 425 35.13 -24.48 -23.43
C GLY A 425 34.54 -25.11 -24.70
N HIS A 426 33.31 -25.62 -24.64
CA HIS A 426 32.58 -26.24 -25.76
C HIS A 426 31.39 -25.37 -26.15
N ALA A 427 31.69 -24.15 -26.59
CA ALA A 427 30.69 -23.19 -27.05
C ALA A 427 29.92 -23.74 -28.26
N MET A 428 28.60 -23.63 -28.19
CA MET A 428 27.68 -24.05 -29.24
C MET A 428 26.63 -22.97 -29.49
N ASN A 429 26.20 -22.83 -30.74
CA ASN A 429 25.07 -22.00 -31.08
C ASN A 429 23.76 -22.72 -30.76
N GLY A 430 22.71 -21.96 -30.45
CA GLY A 430 21.42 -22.48 -30.06
C GLY A 430 20.27 -21.62 -30.56
N GLY A 431 19.39 -22.23 -31.36
CA GLY A 431 18.11 -21.63 -31.72
C GLY A 431 17.09 -21.86 -30.61
N THR A 432 16.58 -20.81 -29.99
CA THR A 432 15.61 -20.89 -28.89
C THR A 432 14.20 -21.14 -29.39
N THR A 433 13.47 -22.07 -28.77
CA THR A 433 12.02 -22.26 -28.98
C THR A 433 11.24 -21.19 -28.22
N ILE A 434 9.91 -21.19 -28.33
CA ILE A 434 9.04 -20.30 -27.55
C ILE A 434 9.35 -20.39 -26.06
N SER A 435 9.44 -21.59 -25.47
CA SER A 435 9.74 -21.75 -24.04
C SER A 435 11.06 -21.09 -23.58
N ALA A 436 12.16 -21.34 -24.30
CA ALA A 436 13.46 -20.73 -23.98
C ALA A 436 13.46 -19.22 -24.25
N THR A 437 12.78 -18.80 -25.33
CA THR A 437 12.69 -17.39 -25.68
C THR A 437 11.91 -16.60 -24.63
N MET A 438 10.78 -17.11 -24.14
CA MET A 438 10.00 -16.48 -23.07
C MET A 438 10.83 -16.31 -21.80
N LEU A 439 11.58 -17.35 -21.39
CA LEU A 439 12.46 -17.28 -20.22
C LEU A 439 13.47 -16.14 -20.35
N LEU A 440 14.23 -16.09 -21.45
CA LEU A 440 15.29 -15.10 -21.65
C LEU A 440 14.71 -13.69 -21.88
N ALA A 441 13.60 -13.59 -22.63
CA ALA A 441 12.88 -12.34 -22.86
C ALA A 441 12.36 -11.75 -21.53
N ARG A 442 11.81 -12.58 -20.64
CA ARG A 442 11.36 -12.14 -19.32
C ARG A 442 12.52 -11.65 -18.45
N LEU A 443 13.65 -12.37 -18.45
CA LEU A 443 14.86 -11.94 -17.73
C LEU A 443 15.39 -10.60 -18.24
N ALA A 444 15.25 -10.33 -19.54
CA ALA A 444 15.58 -9.05 -20.15
C ALA A 444 14.50 -7.97 -19.99
N GLY A 445 13.33 -8.26 -19.42
CA GLY A 445 12.25 -7.29 -19.20
C GLY A 445 11.27 -7.11 -20.37
N ILE A 446 11.29 -8.00 -21.37
CA ILE A 446 10.40 -7.93 -22.54
C ILE A 446 9.03 -8.54 -22.22
N ARG A 447 7.95 -7.88 -22.68
CA ARG A 447 6.55 -8.25 -22.39
C ARG A 447 5.88 -9.08 -23.49
N ILE A 448 6.31 -8.95 -24.74
CA ILE A 448 5.61 -9.49 -25.93
C ILE A 448 6.58 -10.31 -26.80
N LEU A 449 6.11 -11.47 -27.26
CA LEU A 449 6.78 -12.37 -28.19
C LEU A 449 5.95 -12.53 -29.47
N GLY A 450 6.55 -12.28 -30.63
CA GLY A 450 5.99 -12.63 -31.94
C GLY A 450 6.58 -13.94 -32.47
N THR A 451 5.73 -14.90 -32.84
CA THR A 451 6.17 -16.19 -33.41
C THR A 451 5.19 -16.73 -34.44
N GLY A 452 5.56 -17.81 -35.14
CA GLY A 452 4.67 -18.51 -36.04
C GLY A 452 3.54 -19.24 -35.32
N GLY A 453 3.87 -20.27 -34.54
CA GLY A 453 2.86 -21.19 -33.99
C GLY A 453 3.36 -21.94 -32.77
N LEU A 454 2.53 -21.94 -31.73
CA LEU A 454 2.82 -22.58 -30.45
C LEU A 454 3.04 -24.10 -30.61
N GLY A 455 3.90 -24.70 -29.79
CA GLY A 455 3.80 -26.13 -29.50
C GLY A 455 2.48 -26.47 -28.77
N GLY A 456 2.27 -27.74 -28.43
CA GLY A 456 1.02 -28.15 -27.80
C GLY A 456 1.04 -29.59 -27.34
N VAL A 457 -0.14 -30.10 -27.02
CA VAL A 457 -0.35 -31.52 -26.72
C VAL A 457 -0.37 -32.27 -28.05
N HIS A 458 0.46 -33.31 -28.18
CA HIS A 458 0.44 -34.15 -29.37
C HIS A 458 -0.80 -35.05 -29.40
N ASN A 459 -1.21 -35.51 -30.59
CA ASN A 459 -2.27 -36.52 -30.71
C ASN A 459 -1.84 -37.81 -29.99
N GLY A 460 -2.69 -38.33 -29.09
CA GLY A 460 -2.32 -39.42 -28.18
C GLY A 460 -1.49 -38.99 -26.96
N GLY A 461 -1.41 -37.68 -26.70
CA GLY A 461 -0.69 -37.08 -25.57
C GLY A 461 -1.20 -37.51 -24.20
N GLU A 462 -2.47 -37.93 -24.10
CA GLU A 462 -3.06 -38.47 -22.87
C GLU A 462 -2.40 -39.77 -22.38
N ALA A 463 -1.77 -40.51 -23.29
CA ALA A 463 -1.09 -41.76 -22.98
C ALA A 463 0.43 -41.60 -23.08
N SER A 464 0.91 -40.92 -24.12
CA SER A 464 2.34 -40.72 -24.36
C SER A 464 2.96 -39.64 -23.48
N MET A 465 2.16 -38.73 -22.93
CA MET A 465 2.60 -37.51 -22.25
C MET A 465 3.50 -36.61 -23.11
N ASP A 466 3.42 -36.74 -24.44
CA ASP A 466 4.14 -35.88 -25.38
C ASP A 466 3.48 -34.50 -25.46
N VAL A 467 3.89 -33.62 -24.54
CA VAL A 467 3.36 -32.27 -24.36
C VAL A 467 4.51 -31.27 -24.46
N SER A 468 4.34 -30.24 -25.31
CA SER A 468 5.36 -29.21 -25.47
C SER A 468 5.60 -28.43 -24.17
N ALA A 469 6.88 -28.20 -23.87
CA ALA A 469 7.31 -27.33 -22.78
C ALA A 469 6.81 -25.89 -22.93
N ASP A 470 6.42 -25.46 -24.13
CA ASP A 470 5.84 -24.14 -24.38
C ASP A 470 4.58 -23.89 -23.51
N LEU A 471 3.76 -24.93 -23.29
CA LEU A 471 2.53 -24.80 -22.51
C LEU A 471 2.81 -24.60 -21.01
N SER A 472 3.77 -25.37 -20.47
CA SER A 472 4.21 -25.20 -19.09
C SER A 472 4.95 -23.87 -18.88
N GLU A 473 5.64 -23.37 -19.90
CA GLU A 473 6.28 -22.04 -19.82
C GLU A 473 5.25 -20.91 -19.78
N LEU A 474 4.19 -21.01 -20.59
CA LEU A 474 3.03 -20.10 -20.51
C LEU A 474 2.34 -20.14 -19.13
N GLY A 475 2.45 -21.22 -18.36
CA GLY A 475 1.98 -21.23 -16.96
C GLY A 475 2.91 -20.50 -15.98
N ARG A 476 4.17 -20.26 -16.34
CA ARG A 476 5.23 -19.81 -15.41
C ARG A 476 5.73 -18.39 -15.67
N THR A 477 5.63 -17.93 -16.91
CA THR A 477 6.41 -16.78 -17.38
C THR A 477 5.49 -15.75 -18.03
N ARG A 478 5.38 -14.57 -17.39
CA ARG A 478 4.60 -13.42 -17.85
C ARG A 478 5.18 -12.79 -19.11
N VAL A 479 4.88 -13.41 -20.25
CA VAL A 479 5.12 -12.89 -21.61
C VAL A 479 3.90 -13.20 -22.45
N ALA A 480 3.40 -12.21 -23.20
CA ALA A 480 2.32 -12.39 -24.14
C ALA A 480 2.85 -12.93 -25.48
N VAL A 481 2.37 -14.10 -25.87
CA VAL A 481 2.75 -14.78 -27.11
C VAL A 481 1.70 -14.53 -28.18
N VAL A 482 2.13 -13.93 -29.29
CA VAL A 482 1.30 -13.75 -30.50
C VAL A 482 1.69 -14.80 -31.52
N SER A 483 0.75 -15.67 -31.88
CA SER A 483 0.98 -16.77 -32.82
C SER A 483 -0.30 -17.15 -33.56
N SER A 484 -0.22 -17.95 -34.63
CA SER A 484 -1.40 -18.44 -35.36
C SER A 484 -2.03 -19.68 -34.72
N GLY A 485 -2.14 -19.65 -33.39
CA GLY A 485 -2.55 -20.79 -32.57
C GLY A 485 -1.40 -21.78 -32.35
N CYS A 486 -1.73 -23.02 -32.00
CA CYS A 486 -0.76 -24.12 -31.99
C CYS A 486 -0.67 -24.76 -33.39
N LYS A 487 0.45 -25.43 -33.67
CA LYS A 487 0.66 -26.11 -34.97
C LYS A 487 -0.49 -27.08 -35.25
N GLY A 488 -1.11 -26.99 -36.44
CA GLY A 488 -2.39 -27.62 -36.74
C GLY A 488 -2.44 -29.16 -36.71
N PHE A 489 -1.28 -29.83 -36.63
CA PHE A 489 -1.20 -31.29 -36.47
C PHE A 489 -1.20 -31.75 -34.99
N LEU A 490 -1.28 -30.83 -34.04
CA LEU A 490 -1.38 -31.10 -32.61
C LEU A 490 -2.85 -31.26 -32.18
N ASP A 491 -3.07 -31.79 -30.98
CA ASP A 491 -4.41 -31.87 -30.39
C ASP A 491 -4.79 -30.50 -29.81
N ILE A 492 -5.53 -29.73 -30.61
CA ILE A 492 -5.93 -28.36 -30.27
C ILE A 492 -6.83 -28.34 -29.04
N SER A 493 -7.76 -29.29 -28.90
CA SER A 493 -8.70 -29.32 -27.78
C SER A 493 -7.95 -29.54 -26.46
N ARG A 494 -7.09 -30.56 -26.41
CA ARG A 494 -6.29 -30.83 -25.20
C ARG A 494 -5.27 -29.72 -24.92
N THR A 495 -4.75 -29.07 -25.97
CA THR A 495 -3.85 -27.92 -25.80
C THR A 495 -4.56 -26.76 -25.08
N LEU A 496 -5.81 -26.46 -25.42
CA LEU A 496 -6.59 -25.41 -24.75
C LEU A 496 -6.93 -25.79 -23.30
N GLU A 497 -7.35 -27.03 -23.04
CA GLU A 497 -7.60 -27.53 -21.68
C GLU A 497 -6.34 -27.47 -20.79
N TYR A 498 -5.18 -27.80 -21.36
CA TYR A 498 -3.91 -27.70 -20.65
C TYR A 498 -3.57 -26.25 -20.30
N LEU A 499 -3.77 -25.32 -21.24
CA LEU A 499 -3.52 -23.89 -21.01
C LEU A 499 -4.47 -23.29 -19.97
N GLU A 500 -5.74 -23.70 -19.98
CA GLU A 500 -6.71 -23.35 -18.94
C GLU A 500 -6.22 -23.83 -17.56
N THR A 501 -5.76 -25.08 -17.47
CA THR A 501 -5.21 -25.66 -16.23
C THR A 501 -3.97 -24.91 -15.74
N GLN A 502 -3.16 -24.36 -16.65
CA GLN A 502 -1.99 -23.53 -16.32
C GLN A 502 -2.34 -22.07 -15.97
N GLY A 503 -3.61 -21.68 -16.03
CA GLY A 503 -4.02 -20.29 -15.80
C GLY A 503 -3.54 -19.32 -16.89
N CYS A 504 -3.29 -19.83 -18.10
CA CYS A 504 -2.89 -19.03 -19.25
C CYS A 504 -4.12 -18.49 -19.97
N LEU A 505 -4.24 -17.17 -20.10
CA LEU A 505 -5.32 -16.56 -20.90
C LEU A 505 -5.11 -16.87 -22.38
N VAL A 506 -6.17 -17.32 -23.05
CA VAL A 506 -6.19 -17.54 -24.51
C VAL A 506 -7.27 -16.68 -25.14
N SER A 507 -6.88 -15.84 -26.10
CA SER A 507 -7.82 -15.02 -26.87
C SER A 507 -7.48 -15.03 -28.35
N THR A 508 -8.50 -15.14 -29.21
CA THR A 508 -8.32 -15.12 -30.67
C THR A 508 -8.75 -13.77 -31.25
N PHE A 509 -7.93 -13.21 -32.14
CA PHE A 509 -8.30 -12.03 -32.91
C PHE A 509 -9.48 -12.34 -33.83
N SER A 510 -10.56 -11.58 -33.68
CA SER A 510 -11.80 -11.78 -34.42
C SER A 510 -11.69 -11.38 -35.89
N ASP A 511 -10.73 -10.52 -36.24
CA ASP A 511 -10.44 -10.02 -37.58
C ASP A 511 -11.69 -9.67 -38.42
N GLY A 512 -12.67 -9.03 -37.76
CA GLY A 512 -13.93 -8.58 -38.37
C GLY A 512 -15.06 -9.62 -38.39
N ARG A 513 -14.80 -10.86 -37.93
CA ARG A 513 -15.83 -11.89 -37.76
C ARG A 513 -16.65 -11.63 -36.48
N LEU A 514 -17.96 -11.87 -36.56
CA LEU A 514 -18.91 -11.70 -35.46
C LEU A 514 -19.25 -13.05 -34.80
N GLY A 515 -19.50 -13.04 -33.49
CA GLY A 515 -19.91 -14.22 -32.72
C GLY A 515 -18.75 -15.08 -32.19
N ARG A 516 -19.03 -16.35 -31.85
CA ARG A 516 -18.04 -17.26 -31.25
C ARG A 516 -17.00 -17.74 -32.28
N ILE A 517 -15.82 -17.11 -32.24
CA ILE A 517 -14.69 -17.36 -33.14
C ILE A 517 -14.02 -18.70 -32.86
N GLU A 518 -13.60 -19.39 -33.93
CA GLU A 518 -12.78 -20.60 -33.81
C GLU A 518 -11.31 -20.28 -33.60
N PHE A 519 -10.66 -21.10 -32.77
CA PHE A 519 -9.23 -21.04 -32.58
C PHE A 519 -8.51 -21.41 -33.89
N PRO A 520 -7.49 -20.67 -34.34
CA PRO A 520 -6.81 -20.97 -35.60
C PRO A 520 -5.96 -22.24 -35.49
N ALA A 521 -5.91 -23.02 -36.57
CA ALA A 521 -5.10 -24.24 -36.70
C ALA A 521 -3.87 -23.99 -37.56
N PHE A 522 -3.09 -22.95 -37.22
CA PHE A 522 -1.85 -22.58 -37.89
C PHE A 522 -2.02 -22.22 -39.38
N TRP A 523 -1.99 -23.20 -40.29
CA TRP A 523 -2.21 -22.99 -41.74
C TRP A 523 -3.67 -22.75 -42.11
N ALA A 524 -4.58 -23.25 -41.29
CA ALA A 524 -6.02 -23.14 -41.51
C ALA A 524 -6.63 -22.14 -40.52
N ARG A 525 -7.49 -21.26 -41.02
CA ARG A 525 -8.21 -20.26 -40.20
C ARG A 525 -9.25 -20.88 -39.27
N LYS A 526 -9.72 -22.10 -39.59
CA LYS A 526 -10.76 -22.83 -38.87
C LYS A 526 -10.22 -24.18 -38.41
N SER A 527 -10.23 -24.41 -37.10
CA SER A 527 -9.82 -25.68 -36.47
C SER A 527 -11.00 -26.61 -36.20
N GLY A 528 -12.24 -26.11 -36.21
CA GLY A 528 -13.40 -26.80 -35.65
C GLY A 528 -13.53 -26.67 -34.12
N ILE A 529 -12.56 -26.06 -33.44
CA ILE A 529 -12.55 -25.84 -31.98
C ILE A 529 -12.78 -24.36 -31.67
N LYS A 530 -13.62 -24.06 -30.68
CA LYS A 530 -13.93 -22.69 -30.28
C LYS A 530 -12.81 -22.08 -29.43
N SER A 531 -12.50 -20.81 -29.68
CA SER A 531 -11.57 -20.06 -28.84
C SER A 531 -12.19 -19.78 -27.47
N PRO A 532 -11.43 -19.85 -26.35
CA PRO A 532 -11.94 -19.53 -25.01
C PRO A 532 -12.47 -18.09 -24.90
N SER A 533 -11.77 -17.15 -25.53
CA SER A 533 -12.20 -15.74 -25.66
C SER A 533 -11.80 -15.15 -27.01
N SER A 534 -12.27 -13.94 -27.32
CA SER A 534 -11.92 -13.21 -28.54
C SER A 534 -11.71 -11.73 -28.29
N ILE A 535 -10.82 -11.13 -29.08
CA ILE A 535 -10.49 -9.70 -29.07
C ILE A 535 -10.51 -9.12 -30.48
N THR A 536 -10.64 -7.81 -30.61
CA THR A 536 -10.82 -7.12 -31.89
C THR A 536 -9.64 -6.24 -32.28
N THR A 537 -8.98 -5.61 -31.30
CA THR A 537 -7.93 -4.59 -31.55
C THR A 537 -6.65 -4.85 -30.78
N ASP A 538 -5.55 -4.30 -31.28
CA ASP A 538 -4.25 -4.36 -30.61
C ASP A 538 -4.28 -3.62 -29.25
N MET A 539 -5.11 -2.57 -29.14
CA MET A 539 -5.37 -1.85 -27.89
C MET A 539 -6.03 -2.72 -26.83
N GLU A 540 -6.99 -3.58 -27.19
CA GLU A 540 -7.60 -4.52 -26.24
C GLU A 540 -6.57 -5.51 -25.71
N ALA A 541 -5.73 -6.08 -26.60
CA ALA A 541 -4.65 -6.97 -26.19
C ALA A 541 -3.65 -6.26 -25.26
N ALA A 542 -3.23 -5.03 -25.62
CA ALA A 542 -2.35 -4.22 -24.79
C ALA A 542 -2.95 -3.89 -23.42
N SER A 543 -4.25 -3.57 -23.37
CA SER A 543 -4.97 -3.31 -22.12
C SER A 543 -5.04 -4.56 -21.24
N ILE A 544 -5.23 -5.74 -21.85
CA ILE A 544 -5.24 -7.02 -21.13
C ILE A 544 -3.84 -7.32 -20.55
N ILE A 545 -2.77 -7.08 -21.31
CA ILE A 545 -1.38 -7.22 -20.82
C ILE A 545 -1.12 -6.27 -19.65
N LEU A 546 -1.51 -5.00 -19.78
CA LEU A 546 -1.32 -4.00 -18.72
C LEU A 546 -2.14 -4.33 -17.47
N ALA A 547 -3.38 -4.81 -17.64
CA ALA A 547 -4.21 -5.27 -16.53
C ALA A 547 -3.59 -6.47 -15.82
N GLN A 548 -3.04 -7.44 -16.57
CA GLN A 548 -2.33 -8.58 -16.00
C GLN A 548 -1.15 -8.15 -15.13
N GLU A 549 -0.33 -7.21 -15.63
CA GLU A 549 0.81 -6.66 -14.91
C GLU A 549 0.38 -5.92 -13.64
N ARG A 550 -0.68 -5.09 -13.72
CA ARG A 550 -1.21 -4.34 -12.57
C ARG A 550 -1.88 -5.22 -11.51
N LEU A 551 -2.46 -6.35 -11.90
CA LEU A 551 -3.06 -7.32 -11.00
C LEU A 551 -2.05 -8.31 -10.40
N GLY A 552 -0.78 -8.27 -10.83
CA GLY A 552 0.26 -9.17 -10.33
C GLY A 552 0.09 -10.63 -10.77
N ILE A 553 -0.56 -10.89 -11.90
CA ILE A 553 -0.72 -12.24 -12.46
C ILE A 553 0.56 -12.60 -13.22
N GLU A 554 1.23 -13.70 -12.87
CA GLU A 554 2.54 -14.07 -13.43
C GLU A 554 2.50 -15.12 -14.56
N SER A 555 1.32 -15.66 -14.92
CA SER A 555 1.18 -16.53 -16.09
C SER A 555 1.39 -15.75 -17.40
N GLY A 556 1.73 -16.45 -18.47
CA GLY A 556 1.76 -15.90 -19.83
C GLY A 556 0.36 -15.77 -20.44
N MET A 557 0.32 -15.24 -21.66
CA MET A 557 -0.91 -15.08 -22.43
C MET A 557 -0.70 -15.57 -23.86
N LEU A 558 -1.73 -16.15 -24.46
CA LEU A 558 -1.75 -16.52 -25.87
C LEU A 558 -2.77 -15.66 -26.63
N PHE A 559 -2.27 -14.78 -27.49
CA PHE A 559 -3.07 -14.07 -28.47
C PHE A 559 -2.98 -14.77 -29.81
N ALA A 560 -4.00 -15.56 -30.13
CA ALA A 560 -4.07 -16.30 -31.37
C ALA A 560 -4.50 -15.39 -32.53
N ASN A 561 -3.62 -15.19 -33.50
CA ASN A 561 -3.83 -14.35 -34.69
C ASN A 561 -3.99 -15.26 -35.93
N PRO A 562 -5.21 -15.41 -36.46
CA PRO A 562 -5.48 -16.22 -37.64
C PRO A 562 -4.63 -15.79 -38.86
N ILE A 563 -4.15 -16.76 -39.63
CA ILE A 563 -3.43 -16.51 -40.89
C ILE A 563 -4.30 -15.66 -41.86
N PRO A 564 -3.74 -14.71 -42.63
CA PRO A 564 -4.52 -13.94 -43.61
C PRO A 564 -5.25 -14.85 -44.62
N GLU A 565 -6.49 -14.50 -44.95
CA GLU A 565 -7.40 -15.37 -45.73
C GLU A 565 -6.83 -15.79 -47.09
N GLN A 566 -6.18 -14.88 -47.80
CA GLN A 566 -5.55 -15.13 -49.10
C GLN A 566 -4.40 -16.14 -49.07
N PHE A 567 -3.83 -16.43 -47.90
CA PHE A 567 -2.73 -17.38 -47.70
C PHE A 567 -3.15 -18.60 -46.89
N ALA A 568 -4.40 -18.68 -46.44
CA ALA A 568 -4.92 -19.80 -45.67
C ALA A 568 -5.06 -21.05 -46.55
N VAL A 569 -4.67 -22.20 -46.02
CA VAL A 569 -4.97 -23.48 -46.68
C VAL A 569 -6.37 -23.92 -46.24
N PRO A 570 -7.24 -24.37 -47.18
CA PRO A 570 -8.58 -24.86 -46.82
C PRO A 570 -8.52 -25.95 -45.75
N SER A 571 -9.37 -25.86 -44.72
CA SER A 571 -9.33 -26.75 -43.54
C SER A 571 -9.44 -28.23 -43.89
N GLU A 572 -10.30 -28.60 -44.85
CA GLU A 572 -10.47 -30.00 -45.28
C GLU A 572 -9.23 -30.54 -46.02
N GLU A 573 -8.62 -29.72 -46.90
CA GLU A 573 -7.38 -30.06 -47.60
C GLU A 573 -6.23 -30.28 -46.60
N MET A 574 -6.10 -29.37 -45.62
CA MET A 574 -5.04 -29.44 -44.62
C MET A 574 -5.22 -30.61 -43.65
N ARG A 575 -6.45 -30.86 -43.20
CA ARG A 575 -6.77 -32.00 -42.33
C ARG A 575 -6.48 -33.33 -43.01
N ALA A 576 -6.81 -33.47 -44.30
CA ALA A 576 -6.48 -34.67 -45.06
C ALA A 576 -4.96 -34.91 -45.15
N ALA A 577 -4.18 -33.84 -45.41
CA ALA A 577 -2.72 -33.93 -45.46
C ALA A 577 -2.09 -34.26 -44.09
N ILE A 578 -2.59 -33.64 -43.01
CA ILE A 578 -2.14 -33.91 -41.63
C ILE A 578 -2.42 -35.36 -41.24
N ASN A 579 -3.63 -35.86 -41.48
CA ASN A 579 -3.99 -37.24 -41.14
C ASN A 579 -3.10 -38.25 -41.86
N LYS A 580 -2.81 -38.00 -43.15
CA LYS A 580 -1.88 -38.83 -43.93
C LYS A 580 -0.46 -38.79 -43.36
N ALA A 581 0.06 -37.59 -43.04
CA ALA A 581 1.39 -37.43 -42.48
C ALA A 581 1.53 -38.10 -41.10
N ILE A 582 0.51 -38.02 -40.24
CA ILE A 582 0.49 -38.68 -38.93
C ILE A 582 0.43 -40.21 -39.08
N SER A 583 -0.39 -40.74 -40.01
CA SER A 583 -0.44 -42.18 -40.28
C SER A 583 0.91 -42.71 -40.73
N GLU A 584 1.53 -42.04 -41.71
CA GLU A 584 2.85 -42.43 -42.22
C GLU A 584 3.95 -42.29 -41.15
N ALA A 585 3.87 -41.29 -40.26
CA ALA A 585 4.79 -41.13 -39.14
C ALA A 585 4.70 -42.29 -38.16
N ASN A 586 3.47 -42.70 -37.82
CA ASN A 586 3.21 -43.82 -36.91
C ASN A 586 3.64 -45.16 -37.52
N GLU A 587 3.35 -45.40 -38.80
CA GLU A 587 3.77 -46.62 -39.53
C GLU A 587 5.31 -46.75 -39.59
N GLN A 588 6.01 -45.62 -39.71
CA GLN A 588 7.48 -45.58 -39.78
C GLN A 588 8.15 -45.42 -38.40
N GLY A 589 7.38 -45.39 -37.31
CA GLY A 589 7.90 -45.35 -35.94
C GLY A 589 8.51 -44.02 -35.50
N TYR A 590 8.17 -42.89 -36.14
CA TYR A 590 8.64 -41.57 -35.70
C TYR A 590 7.91 -41.13 -34.43
N VAL A 591 8.66 -41.01 -33.33
CA VAL A 591 8.14 -40.62 -32.00
C VAL A 591 8.96 -39.49 -31.37
N GLY A 592 8.39 -38.81 -30.37
CA GLY A 592 9.03 -37.73 -29.62
C GLY A 592 9.58 -36.61 -30.50
N SER A 593 10.82 -36.18 -30.25
CA SER A 593 11.45 -35.03 -30.95
C SER A 593 11.66 -35.23 -32.45
N THR A 594 11.61 -36.48 -32.95
CA THR A 594 11.75 -36.81 -34.37
C THR A 594 10.43 -36.75 -35.17
N ASN A 595 9.29 -36.75 -34.47
CA ASN A 595 7.97 -36.76 -35.09
C ASN A 595 7.63 -35.42 -35.78
N THR A 596 7.87 -34.30 -35.08
CA THR A 596 7.57 -32.95 -35.61
C THR A 596 8.32 -32.62 -36.92
N PRO A 597 9.65 -32.85 -37.02
CA PRO A 597 10.38 -32.64 -38.28
C PRO A 597 9.86 -33.51 -39.44
N PHE A 598 9.49 -34.77 -39.17
CA PHE A 598 8.93 -35.66 -40.19
C PHE A 598 7.59 -35.14 -40.72
N ILE A 599 6.66 -34.81 -39.82
CA ILE A 599 5.33 -34.29 -40.20
C ILE A 599 5.47 -33.02 -41.03
N LEU A 600 6.32 -32.07 -40.62
CA LEU A 600 6.54 -30.82 -41.35
C LEU A 600 7.14 -31.05 -42.75
N LYS A 601 8.13 -31.94 -42.86
CA LYS A 601 8.71 -32.31 -44.16
C LYS A 601 7.66 -32.95 -45.06
N ARG A 602 6.86 -33.86 -44.51
CA ARG A 602 5.84 -34.57 -45.28
C ARG A 602 4.69 -33.66 -45.72
N LEU A 603 4.25 -32.73 -44.87
CA LEU A 603 3.27 -31.71 -45.23
C LEU A 603 3.78 -30.81 -46.37
N LYS A 604 5.08 -30.50 -46.39
CA LYS A 604 5.69 -29.77 -47.51
C LYS A 604 5.65 -30.56 -48.82
N GLU A 605 5.85 -31.88 -48.78
CA GLU A 605 5.74 -32.75 -49.95
C GLU A 605 4.29 -32.90 -50.44
N LEU A 606 3.32 -33.02 -49.51
CA LEU A 606 1.91 -33.23 -49.83
C LEU A 606 1.20 -31.96 -50.33
N CYS A 607 1.49 -30.80 -49.73
CA CYS A 607 0.80 -29.54 -50.02
C CYS A 607 1.63 -28.56 -50.86
N GLY A 608 2.87 -28.95 -51.21
CA GLY A 608 3.76 -28.18 -52.08
C GLY A 608 4.08 -26.78 -51.55
N HIS A 609 4.12 -25.80 -52.46
CA HIS A 609 4.50 -24.42 -52.15
C HIS A 609 3.49 -23.69 -51.23
N LYS A 610 2.24 -24.16 -51.14
CA LYS A 610 1.19 -23.49 -50.34
C LYS A 610 1.55 -23.39 -48.86
N VAL A 611 2.05 -24.47 -48.25
CA VAL A 611 2.44 -24.52 -46.83
C VAL A 611 3.65 -23.63 -46.53
N VAL A 612 4.59 -23.52 -47.47
CA VAL A 612 5.78 -22.66 -47.31
C VAL A 612 5.38 -21.18 -47.37
N THR A 613 4.54 -20.80 -48.34
CA THR A 613 3.99 -19.44 -48.43
C THR A 613 3.18 -19.10 -47.18
N ALA A 614 2.28 -20.00 -46.76
CA ALA A 614 1.44 -19.82 -45.58
C ALA A 614 2.28 -19.60 -44.31
N ASN A 615 3.34 -20.40 -44.09
CA ASN A 615 4.25 -20.23 -42.95
C ASN A 615 4.94 -18.88 -42.94
N ARG A 616 5.42 -18.40 -44.09
CA ARG A 616 6.08 -17.09 -44.15
C ARG A 616 5.10 -15.97 -43.82
N GLU A 617 3.92 -16.00 -44.42
CA GLU A 617 2.94 -14.92 -44.28
C GLU A 617 2.22 -14.91 -42.92
N LEU A 618 2.00 -16.07 -42.30
CA LEU A 618 1.45 -16.13 -40.93
C LEU A 618 2.45 -15.55 -39.91
N VAL A 619 3.75 -15.83 -40.07
CA VAL A 619 4.78 -15.32 -39.16
C VAL A 619 4.88 -13.80 -39.25
N LYS A 620 4.91 -13.27 -40.49
CA LYS A 620 4.85 -11.82 -40.73
C LYS A 620 3.62 -11.19 -40.08
N SER A 621 2.45 -11.78 -40.31
CA SER A 621 1.18 -11.31 -39.72
C SER A 621 1.26 -11.27 -38.18
N ASN A 622 1.85 -12.28 -37.56
CA ASN A 622 2.00 -12.35 -36.10
C ASN A 622 3.00 -11.34 -35.56
N ILE A 623 4.13 -11.12 -36.25
CA ILE A 623 5.13 -10.11 -35.86
C ILE A 623 4.55 -8.70 -36.01
N THR A 624 3.84 -8.42 -37.11
CA THR A 624 3.10 -7.17 -37.30
C THR A 624 2.11 -6.94 -36.16
N ARG A 625 1.33 -7.96 -35.80
CA ARG A 625 0.36 -7.91 -34.70
C ARG A 625 1.05 -7.70 -33.35
N ALA A 626 2.10 -8.45 -33.06
CA ALA A 626 2.88 -8.31 -31.82
C ALA A 626 3.46 -6.89 -31.67
N THR A 627 3.92 -6.30 -32.78
CA THR A 627 4.45 -4.93 -32.79
C THR A 627 3.36 -3.90 -32.56
N GLY A 628 2.19 -4.04 -33.21
CA GLY A 628 1.04 -3.17 -32.95
C GLY A 628 0.61 -3.20 -31.48
N ILE A 629 0.56 -4.38 -30.87
CA ILE A 629 0.26 -4.54 -29.43
C ILE A 629 1.35 -3.87 -28.57
N ALA A 630 2.63 -4.01 -28.91
CA ALA A 630 3.72 -3.39 -28.17
C ALA A 630 3.66 -1.86 -28.24
N VAL A 631 3.27 -1.30 -29.38
CA VAL A 631 3.11 0.15 -29.59
C VAL A 631 1.96 0.68 -28.75
N GLU A 632 0.80 0.01 -28.77
CA GLU A 632 -0.33 0.43 -27.93
C GLU A 632 -0.05 0.24 -26.44
N LEU A 633 0.68 -0.82 -26.05
CA LEU A 633 1.10 -1.03 -24.68
C LEU A 633 2.04 0.08 -24.20
N SER A 634 3.05 0.43 -24.99
CA SER A 634 3.95 1.57 -24.71
C SER A 634 3.17 2.87 -24.58
N ARG A 635 2.19 3.12 -25.46
CA ARG A 635 1.30 4.28 -25.38
C ARG A 635 0.47 4.27 -24.09
N LEU A 636 -0.16 3.15 -23.73
CA LEU A 636 -0.94 3.02 -22.50
C LEU A 636 -0.10 3.23 -21.23
N MET A 637 1.17 2.83 -21.28
CA MET A 637 2.11 3.04 -20.18
C MET A 637 2.60 4.50 -20.09
N ALA A 638 2.65 5.21 -21.22
CA ALA A 638 3.03 6.63 -21.29
C ALA A 638 1.85 7.60 -21.05
N TYR A 639 0.61 7.14 -21.17
CA TYR A 639 -0.58 8.01 -21.11
C TYR A 639 -1.13 8.17 -19.68
N GLU A 640 -0.97 9.36 -19.11
CA GLU A 640 -1.83 9.87 -18.03
C GLU A 640 -3.25 10.10 -18.58
N PRO A 641 -4.33 9.64 -17.91
CA PRO A 641 -5.67 9.79 -18.45
C PRO A 641 -6.13 11.26 -18.40
N ARG A 642 -6.18 11.92 -19.55
CA ARG A 642 -7.02 13.11 -19.73
C ARG A 642 -8.50 12.69 -19.81
N PRO A 643 -9.43 13.46 -19.20
CA PRO A 643 -10.85 13.14 -19.23
C PRO A 643 -11.39 13.21 -20.67
N ALA A 644 -12.09 12.15 -21.09
CA ALA A 644 -12.66 12.02 -22.43
C ALA A 644 -13.76 13.07 -22.66
N SER A 645 -13.53 13.98 -23.60
CA SER A 645 -14.51 14.90 -24.14
C SER A 645 -15.54 14.14 -24.99
N SER A 646 -16.81 14.17 -24.58
CA SER A 646 -17.93 13.75 -25.43
C SER A 646 -18.13 14.76 -26.55
N GLY A 647 -17.92 14.31 -27.79
CA GLY A 647 -18.17 15.11 -28.99
C GLY A 647 -19.66 15.37 -29.19
N VAL A 648 -20.07 16.62 -29.02
CA VAL A 648 -21.28 17.16 -29.65
C VAL A 648 -20.83 17.97 -30.87
N ARG A 649 -21.48 17.66 -32.00
CA ARG A 649 -21.16 18.13 -33.35
C ARG A 649 -21.15 19.66 -33.46
N SER A 650 -20.15 20.16 -34.18
CA SER A 650 -19.99 21.55 -34.61
C SER A 650 -21.14 22.00 -35.52
N GLY A 651 -21.90 23.01 -35.07
CA GLY A 651 -22.68 23.90 -35.92
C GLY A 651 -22.02 25.28 -35.92
N SER A 652 -21.73 25.78 -37.12
CA SER A 652 -21.08 27.05 -37.46
C SER A 652 -21.73 28.31 -36.88
N GLY A 653 -20.94 29.30 -36.46
CA GLY A 653 -21.39 30.67 -36.21
C GLY A 653 -20.32 31.57 -35.58
N SER A 654 -20.15 32.74 -36.15
CA SER A 654 -19.04 33.70 -36.04
C SER A 654 -19.01 34.60 -34.79
N ASP A 655 -17.79 35.06 -34.49
CA ASP A 655 -17.38 36.40 -34.02
C ASP A 655 -17.57 36.91 -32.57
N SER A 656 -16.40 37.14 -31.96
CA SER A 656 -15.94 38.39 -31.31
C SER A 656 -16.15 38.67 -29.81
N SER A 657 -15.02 39.06 -29.19
CA SER A 657 -14.81 39.91 -28.01
C SER A 657 -14.83 39.30 -26.59
N ARG A 658 -13.73 39.58 -25.87
CA ARG A 658 -13.43 39.25 -24.46
C ARG A 658 -14.31 40.03 -23.48
N ALA A 659 -14.85 39.36 -22.47
CA ALA A 659 -15.29 39.91 -21.17
C ALA A 659 -15.24 38.80 -20.08
N PRO A 660 -15.14 39.13 -18.78
CA PRO A 660 -14.53 38.28 -17.75
C PRO A 660 -15.43 37.09 -17.35
N LEU A 661 -14.79 35.94 -17.08
CA LEU A 661 -15.43 34.68 -16.70
C LEU A 661 -16.25 34.84 -15.41
N ARG A 662 -17.58 34.94 -15.57
CA ARG A 662 -18.53 34.53 -14.54
C ARG A 662 -18.59 33.01 -14.52
N SER A 663 -18.34 32.42 -13.36
CA SER A 663 -18.49 30.99 -13.11
C SER A 663 -19.94 30.58 -13.27
N ASN A 664 -20.27 29.89 -14.36
CA ASN A 664 -21.53 29.17 -14.46
C ASN A 664 -21.45 27.94 -13.54
N VAL A 665 -22.02 28.09 -12.34
CA VAL A 665 -22.25 26.98 -11.40
C VAL A 665 -23.20 26.00 -12.08
N VAL A 666 -22.71 24.80 -12.39
CA VAL A 666 -23.55 23.67 -12.75
C VAL A 666 -24.36 23.30 -11.51
N VAL A 667 -25.68 23.49 -11.57
CA VAL A 667 -26.59 23.24 -10.43
C VAL A 667 -26.79 21.73 -10.28
N ASP A 668 -26.25 21.15 -9.20
CA ASP A 668 -26.54 19.77 -8.76
C ASP A 668 -27.98 19.75 -8.18
N PRO A 669 -28.77 18.66 -8.29
CA PRO A 669 -30.08 18.61 -7.66
C PRO A 669 -29.96 18.85 -6.15
N GLN A 670 -30.86 19.70 -5.63
CA GLN A 670 -30.89 20.06 -4.22
C GLN A 670 -30.90 18.81 -3.33
N ALA A 671 -30.15 18.81 -2.22
CA ALA A 671 -30.20 17.76 -1.21
C ALA A 671 -31.16 18.16 -0.08
N ASP A 672 -31.86 17.20 0.53
CA ASP A 672 -32.59 17.45 1.78
C ASP A 672 -31.66 17.26 2.98
N VAL A 673 -30.81 16.23 2.92
CA VAL A 673 -29.78 15.92 3.91
C VAL A 673 -28.44 15.69 3.21
N LEU A 674 -27.42 16.44 3.60
CA LEU A 674 -26.04 16.23 3.20
C LEU A 674 -25.25 15.73 4.41
N VAL A 675 -24.61 14.57 4.29
CA VAL A 675 -23.77 14.00 5.35
C VAL A 675 -22.31 14.12 4.97
N ALA A 676 -21.52 14.83 5.77
CA ALA A 676 -20.07 14.89 5.70
C ALA A 676 -19.49 13.97 6.78
N GLY A 677 -19.11 12.75 6.40
CA GLY A 677 -18.66 11.77 7.39
C GLY A 677 -17.93 10.57 6.82
N GLY A 678 -17.39 9.78 7.74
CA GLY A 678 -16.57 8.63 7.43
C GLY A 678 -17.37 7.44 6.87
N VAL A 679 -16.74 6.73 5.94
CA VAL A 679 -17.15 5.40 5.46
C VAL A 679 -15.97 4.45 5.64
N ALA A 680 -16.24 3.22 6.08
CA ALA A 680 -15.21 2.24 6.33
C ALA A 680 -15.65 0.83 5.94
N VAL A 681 -14.67 -0.05 5.71
CA VAL A 681 -14.91 -1.49 5.66
C VAL A 681 -14.83 -2.05 7.07
N ASP A 682 -15.94 -2.59 7.55
CA ASP A 682 -16.07 -3.14 8.90
C ASP A 682 -15.93 -4.67 8.86
N LEU A 683 -15.03 -5.21 9.68
CA LEU A 683 -14.83 -6.64 9.92
C LEU A 683 -15.29 -6.96 11.33
N SER A 684 -16.33 -7.80 11.47
CA SER A 684 -16.79 -8.32 12.76
C SER A 684 -16.29 -9.74 12.93
N CYS A 685 -15.53 -10.00 14.00
CA CYS A 685 -14.98 -11.30 14.36
C CYS A 685 -15.72 -11.82 15.60
N ASP A 686 -16.71 -12.69 15.40
CA ASP A 686 -17.57 -13.21 16.45
C ASP A 686 -17.02 -14.54 16.99
N TYR A 687 -16.70 -14.60 18.29
CA TYR A 687 -16.08 -15.77 18.90
C TYR A 687 -16.99 -17.00 18.93
N ASN A 688 -16.48 -18.13 18.45
CA ASN A 688 -17.22 -19.40 18.47
C ASN A 688 -17.16 -20.02 19.86
N ARG A 689 -18.27 -19.94 20.60
CA ARG A 689 -18.38 -20.54 21.93
C ARG A 689 -18.28 -22.07 21.86
N SER A 690 -17.30 -22.65 22.56
CA SER A 690 -17.27 -24.10 22.85
C SER A 690 -17.99 -24.41 24.17
N LYS A 691 -18.50 -25.65 24.36
CA LYS A 691 -19.22 -26.06 25.57
C LYS A 691 -18.39 -25.99 26.86
N THR A 692 -17.07 -25.88 26.77
CA THR A 692 -16.13 -25.92 27.89
C THR A 692 -15.40 -24.60 28.14
N ASP A 693 -15.78 -23.53 27.44
CA ASP A 693 -15.06 -22.25 27.49
C ASP A 693 -15.91 -21.15 28.16
N ASP A 694 -15.23 -20.16 28.74
CA ASP A 694 -15.85 -19.05 29.49
C ASP A 694 -16.66 -18.08 28.59
N GLY A 695 -16.60 -18.28 27.27
CA GLY A 695 -17.31 -17.48 26.29
C GLY A 695 -16.52 -16.27 25.78
N SER A 696 -15.28 -16.07 26.21
CA SER A 696 -14.43 -14.94 25.79
C SER A 696 -13.22 -15.38 24.95
N PRO A 697 -12.75 -14.54 24.00
CA PRO A 697 -11.54 -14.82 23.24
C PRO A 697 -10.29 -14.86 24.14
N LYS A 698 -9.41 -15.84 23.96
CA LYS A 698 -8.15 -15.97 24.70
C LYS A 698 -7.05 -15.13 24.06
N PHE A 699 -6.41 -14.29 24.86
CA PHE A 699 -5.28 -13.48 24.41
C PHE A 699 -4.05 -14.36 24.11
N HIS A 700 -3.20 -13.92 23.18
CA HIS A 700 -1.94 -14.58 22.78
C HIS A 700 -2.07 -15.97 22.12
N THR A 701 -3.26 -16.32 21.62
CA THR A 701 -3.49 -17.52 20.81
C THR A 701 -4.46 -17.23 19.66
N SER A 702 -4.56 -18.13 18.69
CA SER A 702 -5.59 -18.10 17.67
C SER A 702 -6.93 -18.55 18.26
N ASN A 703 -7.98 -17.75 18.02
CA ASN A 703 -9.34 -18.01 18.47
C ASN A 703 -10.21 -18.48 17.29
N SER A 704 -11.06 -19.48 17.50
CA SER A 704 -12.06 -19.85 16.50
C SER A 704 -13.15 -18.78 16.48
N ALA A 705 -13.42 -18.20 15.32
CA ALA A 705 -14.39 -17.13 15.16
C ALA A 705 -15.10 -17.22 13.80
N PHE A 706 -16.30 -16.64 13.72
CA PHE A 706 -16.95 -16.31 12.46
C PHE A 706 -16.58 -14.87 12.09
N ILE A 707 -16.02 -14.66 10.90
CA ILE A 707 -15.63 -13.32 10.43
C ILE A 707 -16.61 -12.89 9.34
N SER A 708 -17.29 -11.77 9.58
CA SER A 708 -18.16 -11.12 8.61
C SER A 708 -17.61 -9.76 8.19
N GLN A 709 -17.87 -9.39 6.95
CA GLN A 709 -17.49 -8.10 6.38
C GLN A 709 -18.74 -7.30 6.01
N SER A 710 -18.76 -6.02 6.37
CA SER A 710 -19.81 -5.07 6.03
C SER A 710 -19.24 -3.69 5.73
N ILE A 711 -20.06 -2.77 5.22
CA ILE A 711 -19.67 -1.37 5.10
C ILE A 711 -20.30 -0.60 6.26
N GLY A 712 -19.46 0.11 7.00
CA GLY A 712 -19.85 0.94 8.13
C GLY A 712 -19.23 2.33 8.04
N GLY A 713 -18.97 2.91 9.21
CA GLY A 713 -18.63 4.32 9.38
C GLY A 713 -19.86 5.17 9.69
N VAL A 714 -19.70 6.10 10.65
CA VAL A 714 -20.80 6.91 11.20
C VAL A 714 -21.49 7.74 10.11
N GLY A 715 -20.72 8.44 9.27
CA GLY A 715 -21.27 9.19 8.13
C GLY A 715 -22.08 8.32 7.18
N HIS A 716 -21.55 7.14 6.81
CA HIS A 716 -22.27 6.18 5.98
C HIS A 716 -23.57 5.70 6.65
N ASN A 717 -23.52 5.31 7.92
CA ASN A 717 -24.68 4.76 8.62
C ASN A 717 -25.79 5.80 8.78
N VAL A 718 -25.45 7.05 9.12
CA VAL A 718 -26.42 8.16 9.21
C VAL A 718 -27.06 8.42 7.84
N ALA A 719 -26.25 8.49 6.77
CA ALA A 719 -26.76 8.71 5.42
C ALA A 719 -27.68 7.58 4.95
N LEU A 720 -27.28 6.32 5.20
CA LEU A 720 -28.06 5.14 4.83
C LEU A 720 -29.36 5.06 5.62
N ALA A 721 -29.35 5.36 6.92
CA ALA A 721 -30.55 5.39 7.76
C ALA A 721 -31.52 6.47 7.31
N ALA A 722 -31.04 7.69 7.04
CA ALA A 722 -31.87 8.76 6.49
C ALA A 722 -32.48 8.35 5.14
N HIS A 723 -31.67 7.81 4.22
CA HIS A 723 -32.10 7.36 2.90
C HIS A 723 -33.16 6.25 2.96
N ARG A 724 -33.00 5.27 3.85
CA ARG A 724 -33.95 4.15 3.97
C ARG A 724 -35.23 4.52 4.72
N SER A 725 -35.17 5.50 5.62
CA SER A 725 -36.32 5.88 6.45
C SER A 725 -37.42 6.61 5.68
N SER A 726 -37.09 7.26 4.56
CA SER A 726 -38.05 7.98 3.72
C SER A 726 -37.62 8.00 2.26
N SER A 727 -38.50 7.51 1.38
CA SER A 727 -38.26 7.47 -0.07
C SER A 727 -38.28 8.85 -0.74
N GLN A 728 -38.81 9.86 -0.04
CA GLN A 728 -39.00 11.22 -0.56
C GLN A 728 -37.74 12.08 -0.42
N LEU A 729 -36.74 11.63 0.35
CA LEU A 729 -35.56 12.44 0.66
C LEU A 729 -34.42 12.23 -0.32
N ARG A 730 -33.80 13.35 -0.70
CA ARG A 730 -32.52 13.34 -1.42
C ARG A 730 -31.39 13.42 -0.41
N VAL A 731 -30.81 12.26 -0.12
CA VAL A 731 -29.67 12.13 0.80
C VAL A 731 -28.38 12.03 0.00
N LYS A 732 -27.38 12.84 0.35
CA LYS A 732 -26.05 12.81 -0.26
C LYS A 732 -24.97 12.58 0.80
N LEU A 733 -23.97 11.77 0.46
CA LEU A 733 -22.82 11.47 1.33
C LEU A 733 -21.54 12.06 0.72
N CYS A 734 -20.87 12.94 1.46
CA CYS A 734 -19.51 13.41 1.21
C CYS A 734 -18.55 12.60 2.07
N SER A 735 -17.64 11.87 1.42
CA SER A 735 -16.65 11.03 2.10
C SER A 735 -15.41 10.85 1.23
N ILE A 736 -14.41 10.14 1.76
CA ILE A 736 -13.13 9.90 1.10
C ILE A 736 -12.82 8.39 1.16
N VAL A 737 -12.31 7.85 0.06
CA VAL A 737 -11.75 6.49 -0.03
C VAL A 737 -10.41 6.53 -0.75
N GLY A 738 -9.53 5.57 -0.47
CA GLY A 738 -8.28 5.38 -1.22
C GLY A 738 -8.52 4.67 -2.54
N ASP A 739 -7.54 4.76 -3.45
CA ASP A 739 -7.48 3.94 -4.66
C ASP A 739 -6.93 2.55 -4.36
N ASP A 740 -7.68 1.82 -3.55
CA ASP A 740 -7.39 0.46 -3.13
C ASP A 740 -8.62 -0.46 -3.26
N VAL A 741 -8.43 -1.75 -2.93
CA VAL A 741 -9.50 -2.76 -3.01
C VAL A 741 -10.65 -2.39 -2.07
N ALA A 742 -10.35 -1.95 -0.85
CA ALA A 742 -11.35 -1.56 0.14
C ALA A 742 -12.21 -0.38 -0.35
N GLY A 743 -11.60 0.63 -0.99
CA GLY A 743 -12.29 1.77 -1.57
C GLY A 743 -13.21 1.36 -2.71
N SER A 744 -12.76 0.43 -3.55
CA SER A 744 -13.59 -0.15 -4.61
C SER A 744 -14.78 -0.94 -4.03
N THR A 745 -14.59 -1.69 -2.94
CA THR A 745 -15.67 -2.40 -2.22
C THR A 745 -16.68 -1.42 -1.62
N VAL A 746 -16.23 -0.34 -0.99
CA VAL A 746 -17.09 0.72 -0.45
C VAL A 746 -17.97 1.31 -1.55
N ILE A 747 -17.38 1.76 -2.67
CA ILE A 747 -18.12 2.37 -3.79
C ILE A 747 -19.15 1.40 -4.37
N ALA A 748 -18.79 0.13 -4.56
CA ALA A 748 -19.72 -0.88 -5.05
C ALA A 748 -20.91 -1.11 -4.10
N SER A 749 -20.65 -1.16 -2.78
CA SER A 749 -21.68 -1.34 -1.76
C SER A 749 -22.63 -0.14 -1.62
N LEU A 750 -22.09 1.09 -1.69
CA LEU A 750 -22.88 2.32 -1.69
C LEU A 750 -23.88 2.33 -2.85
N ARG A 751 -23.40 2.01 -4.07
CA ARG A 751 -24.26 1.89 -5.26
C ARG A 751 -25.33 0.81 -5.10
N LYS A 752 -24.96 -0.36 -4.55
CA LYS A 752 -25.91 -1.45 -4.27
C LYS A 752 -26.99 -1.03 -3.26
N SER A 753 -26.66 -0.13 -2.33
CA SER A 753 -27.55 0.36 -1.29
C SER A 753 -28.41 1.56 -1.72
N GLY A 754 -28.24 2.05 -2.96
CA GLY A 754 -29.01 3.17 -3.51
C GLY A 754 -28.44 4.57 -3.20
N LEU A 755 -27.29 4.66 -2.53
CA LEU A 755 -26.66 5.94 -2.19
C LEU A 755 -25.88 6.52 -3.39
N ASP A 756 -26.00 7.83 -3.59
CA ASP A 756 -25.21 8.59 -4.58
C ASP A 756 -23.71 8.53 -4.22
N THR A 757 -22.88 8.15 -5.19
CA THR A 757 -21.42 8.03 -5.03
C THR A 757 -20.65 9.22 -5.62
N LYS A 758 -21.34 10.21 -6.21
CA LYS A 758 -20.73 11.36 -6.88
C LYS A 758 -19.82 12.19 -5.98
N HIS A 759 -20.14 12.30 -4.70
CA HIS A 759 -19.39 13.09 -3.72
C HIS A 759 -18.47 12.25 -2.83
N ILE A 760 -18.20 11.01 -3.23
CA ILE A 760 -17.16 10.18 -2.60
C ILE A 760 -15.85 10.41 -3.35
N GLN A 761 -14.92 11.08 -2.69
CA GLN A 761 -13.63 11.41 -3.28
C GLN A 761 -12.68 10.22 -3.20
N LYS A 762 -12.26 9.74 -4.36
CA LYS A 762 -11.27 8.67 -4.47
C LYS A 762 -9.88 9.28 -4.59
N LEU A 763 -9.01 9.04 -3.60
CA LEU A 763 -7.64 9.53 -3.58
C LEU A 763 -6.73 8.54 -4.29
N ASN A 764 -6.07 8.98 -5.36
CA ASN A 764 -5.17 8.13 -6.12
C ASN A 764 -3.85 7.91 -5.35
N SER A 765 -3.23 6.75 -5.54
CA SER A 765 -2.01 6.37 -4.83
C SER A 765 -0.75 7.09 -5.31
N ALA A 766 -0.80 7.80 -6.44
CA ALA A 766 0.32 8.58 -6.95
C ALA A 766 0.47 9.92 -6.21
N ASP A 767 -0.65 10.61 -5.99
CA ASP A 767 -0.72 11.92 -5.33
C ASP A 767 -0.89 11.78 -3.80
N TYR A 768 -1.52 10.69 -3.35
CA TYR A 768 -1.79 10.40 -1.94
C TYR A 768 -1.34 8.98 -1.58
N PRO A 769 -0.02 8.69 -1.53
CA PRO A 769 0.52 7.34 -1.30
C PRO A 769 0.12 6.75 0.07
N ASP A 770 -0.17 7.60 1.06
CA ASP A 770 -0.63 7.18 2.40
C ASP A 770 -2.16 7.04 2.52
N ALA A 771 -2.93 7.38 1.47
CA ALA A 771 -4.40 7.35 1.51
C ALA A 771 -4.93 5.92 1.37
N ARG A 772 -5.11 5.26 2.52
CA ARG A 772 -5.77 3.95 2.62
C ARG A 772 -7.23 4.12 2.99
N THR A 773 -8.13 3.43 2.29
CA THR A 773 -9.55 3.41 2.65
C THR A 773 -9.71 2.95 4.08
N ALA A 774 -10.57 3.65 4.84
CA ALA A 774 -10.74 3.37 6.25
C ALA A 774 -11.26 1.95 6.51
N GLN A 775 -10.76 1.32 7.57
CA GLN A 775 -11.12 -0.02 7.99
C GLN A 775 -11.38 -0.05 9.49
N TYR A 776 -12.34 -0.87 9.90
CA TYR A 776 -12.69 -1.10 11.30
C TYR A 776 -12.75 -2.60 11.55
N VAL A 777 -12.14 -3.05 12.64
CA VAL A 777 -12.16 -4.46 13.06
C VAL A 777 -12.71 -4.53 14.47
N ALA A 778 -13.79 -5.29 14.68
CA ALA A 778 -14.39 -5.57 15.97
C ALA A 778 -14.22 -7.06 16.29
N VAL A 779 -13.81 -7.37 17.52
CA VAL A 779 -13.74 -8.73 18.08
C VAL A 779 -14.79 -8.84 19.17
N ASN A 780 -15.72 -9.78 19.01
CA ASN A 780 -16.83 -9.98 19.93
C ASN A 780 -16.72 -11.32 20.67
N ASP A 781 -17.26 -11.36 21.89
CA ASP A 781 -17.36 -12.59 22.68
C ASP A 781 -18.46 -13.53 22.14
N GLY A 782 -18.58 -14.72 22.73
CA GLY A 782 -19.58 -15.73 22.34
C GLY A 782 -21.03 -15.35 22.64
N SER A 783 -21.25 -14.18 23.24
CA SER A 783 -22.56 -13.55 23.47
C SER A 783 -22.78 -12.33 22.56
N GLY A 784 -21.84 -12.02 21.67
CA GLY A 784 -21.90 -10.87 20.76
C GLY A 784 -21.46 -9.53 21.37
N ASN A 785 -20.90 -9.52 22.60
CA ASN A 785 -20.41 -8.27 23.20
C ASN A 785 -19.03 -7.91 22.64
N LEU A 786 -18.80 -6.62 22.38
CA LEU A 786 -17.52 -6.12 21.91
C LEU A 786 -16.43 -6.30 23.00
N VAL A 787 -15.37 -7.04 22.65
CA VAL A 787 -14.18 -7.25 23.50
C VAL A 787 -13.09 -6.25 23.13
N MET A 788 -12.84 -6.08 21.83
CA MET A 788 -11.80 -5.20 21.31
C MET A 788 -12.18 -4.67 19.94
N ALA A 789 -11.88 -3.40 19.68
CA ALA A 789 -11.99 -2.83 18.35
C ALA A 789 -10.72 -2.08 17.95
N MET A 790 -10.37 -2.14 16.67
CA MET A 790 -9.27 -1.41 16.05
C MET A 790 -9.81 -0.66 14.83
N ALA A 791 -9.42 0.60 14.66
CA ALA A 791 -9.91 1.45 13.58
C ALA A 791 -8.73 2.13 12.87
N ASP A 792 -8.53 1.83 11.59
CA ASP A 792 -7.70 2.63 10.69
C ASP A 792 -8.60 3.64 9.97
N MET A 793 -8.62 4.88 10.47
CA MET A 793 -9.47 5.96 9.98
C MET A 793 -8.65 7.17 9.52
N GLY A 794 -7.33 6.97 9.29
CA GLY A 794 -6.36 8.04 9.07
C GLY A 794 -6.71 8.95 7.89
N ILE A 795 -7.32 8.39 6.84
CA ILE A 795 -7.68 9.10 5.60
C ILE A 795 -8.56 10.34 5.84
N PHE A 796 -9.42 10.33 6.86
CA PHE A 796 -10.30 11.47 7.19
C PHE A 796 -9.60 12.58 8.00
N SER A 797 -8.49 12.25 8.66
CA SER A 797 -7.71 13.22 9.44
C SER A 797 -6.50 13.78 8.71
N LEU A 798 -5.99 13.07 7.70
CA LEU A 798 -4.78 13.44 6.96
C LEU A 798 -5.06 14.28 5.71
N HIS A 799 -6.29 14.28 5.21
CA HIS A 799 -6.65 14.93 3.95
C HIS A 799 -7.88 15.83 4.13
N SER A 800 -7.85 17.01 3.54
CA SER A 800 -8.96 17.98 3.54
C SER A 800 -9.05 18.70 2.20
N PHE A 801 -10.29 19.00 1.77
CA PHE A 801 -10.60 19.58 0.46
C PHE A 801 -11.61 20.72 0.59
N PRO A 802 -11.29 21.80 1.34
CA PRO A 802 -12.26 22.81 1.76
C PRO A 802 -12.95 23.52 0.59
N ASP A 803 -12.25 23.82 -0.50
CA ASP A 803 -12.84 24.49 -1.67
C ASP A 803 -13.87 23.59 -2.38
N GLN A 804 -13.57 22.28 -2.48
CA GLN A 804 -14.48 21.31 -3.06
C GLN A 804 -15.71 21.10 -2.17
N TRP A 805 -15.51 20.98 -0.86
CA TRP A 805 -16.60 20.87 0.12
C TRP A 805 -17.51 22.10 0.09
N ARG A 806 -16.93 23.30 0.02
CA ARG A 806 -17.68 24.56 -0.12
C ARG A 806 -18.51 24.58 -1.40
N SER A 807 -17.94 24.14 -2.52
CA SER A 807 -18.67 24.04 -3.79
C SER A 807 -19.82 23.04 -3.71
N ILE A 808 -19.67 21.92 -3.00
CA ILE A 808 -20.73 20.92 -2.85
C ILE A 808 -21.87 21.45 -1.98
N VAL A 809 -21.58 22.08 -0.84
CA VAL A 809 -22.63 22.71 0.00
C VAL A 809 -23.39 23.78 -0.80
N ALA A 810 -22.67 24.64 -1.53
CA ALA A 810 -23.29 25.70 -2.33
C ALA A 810 -24.17 25.15 -3.46
N SER A 811 -23.70 24.12 -4.18
CA SER A 811 -24.43 23.54 -5.31
C SER A 811 -25.61 22.66 -4.90
N THR A 812 -25.53 21.97 -3.76
CA THR A 812 -26.59 21.07 -3.28
C THR A 812 -27.59 21.76 -2.35
N ASN A 813 -27.24 22.91 -1.76
CA ASN A 813 -28.09 23.73 -0.89
C ASN A 813 -28.96 22.90 0.10
N PRO A 814 -28.32 22.09 0.97
CA PRO A 814 -29.04 21.16 1.84
C PRO A 814 -29.87 21.86 2.91
N LYS A 815 -30.97 21.24 3.36
CA LYS A 815 -31.70 21.74 4.54
C LYS A 815 -30.92 21.43 5.83
N TRP A 816 -30.36 20.22 5.89
CA TRP A 816 -29.52 19.76 7.00
C TRP A 816 -28.16 19.28 6.50
N LEU A 817 -27.10 19.75 7.16
CA LEU A 817 -25.74 19.25 7.05
C LEU A 817 -25.41 18.46 8.31
N VAL A 818 -25.13 17.16 8.16
CA VAL A 818 -24.62 16.32 9.25
C VAL A 818 -23.10 16.25 9.14
N VAL A 819 -22.39 16.52 10.24
CA VAL A 819 -20.93 16.43 10.31
C VAL A 819 -20.53 15.44 11.40
N ASP A 820 -19.81 14.39 11.04
CA ASP A 820 -19.27 13.46 12.05
C ASP A 820 -17.90 13.92 12.60
N SER A 821 -17.45 13.29 13.69
CA SER A 821 -16.14 13.61 14.30
C SER A 821 -14.94 12.83 13.72
N ASN A 822 -15.09 12.08 12.62
CA ASN A 822 -13.96 11.35 12.01
C ASN A 822 -12.94 12.27 11.35
N TRP A 823 -13.40 13.43 10.87
CA TRP A 823 -12.58 14.49 10.29
C TRP A 823 -11.57 15.10 11.28
N SER A 824 -10.54 15.78 10.76
CA SER A 824 -9.67 16.63 11.57
C SER A 824 -10.46 17.78 12.20
N ALA A 825 -10.00 18.33 13.32
CA ALA A 825 -10.69 19.44 14.00
C ALA A 825 -10.84 20.68 13.08
N GLU A 826 -9.82 20.99 12.28
CA GLU A 826 -9.87 22.00 11.22
C GLU A 826 -10.99 21.71 10.19
N THR A 827 -11.05 20.48 9.67
CA THR A 827 -12.06 20.11 8.67
C THR A 827 -13.48 20.12 9.24
N ILE A 828 -13.67 19.72 10.51
CA ILE A 828 -14.97 19.85 11.20
C ILE A 828 -15.40 21.32 11.25
N ARG A 829 -14.47 22.23 11.60
CA ARG A 829 -14.73 23.67 11.65
C ARG A 829 -15.06 24.25 10.29
N ASP A 830 -14.39 23.79 9.25
CA ASP A 830 -14.66 24.18 7.87
C ASP A 830 -16.05 23.77 7.41
N TRP A 831 -16.48 22.53 7.65
CA TRP A 831 -17.85 22.09 7.35
C TRP A 831 -18.91 22.92 8.09
N ILE A 832 -18.70 23.16 9.39
CA ILE A 832 -19.60 24.00 10.21
C ILE A 832 -19.70 25.41 9.65
N ARG A 833 -18.56 26.01 9.29
CA ARG A 833 -18.50 27.36 8.72
C ARG A 833 -19.21 27.42 7.37
N MET A 834 -18.96 26.46 6.49
CA MET A 834 -19.62 26.37 5.18
C MET A 834 -21.15 26.26 5.31
N GLY A 835 -21.64 25.45 6.25
CA GLY A 835 -23.07 25.35 6.52
C GLY A 835 -23.66 26.66 7.06
N THR A 836 -22.95 27.31 8.00
CA THR A 836 -23.36 28.59 8.58
C THR A 836 -23.41 29.69 7.51
N ASP A 837 -22.39 29.79 6.66
CA ASP A 837 -22.30 30.76 5.56
C ASP A 837 -23.48 30.63 4.57
N HIS A 838 -24.08 29.44 4.44
CA HIS A 838 -25.21 29.14 3.55
C HIS A 838 -26.55 29.02 4.29
N ASN A 839 -26.61 29.38 5.58
CA ASN A 839 -27.82 29.30 6.40
C ASN A 839 -28.45 27.88 6.45
N VAL A 840 -27.59 26.85 6.45
CA VAL A 840 -27.97 25.44 6.55
C VAL A 840 -28.01 25.02 8.02
N LYS A 841 -28.96 24.16 8.40
CA LYS A 841 -29.03 23.58 9.75
C LYS A 841 -27.95 22.53 9.94
N ILE A 842 -27.22 22.57 11.06
CA ILE A 842 -26.06 21.71 11.29
C ILE A 842 -26.34 20.73 12.44
N ALA A 843 -26.21 19.44 12.15
CA ALA A 843 -26.21 18.38 13.15
C ALA A 843 -24.79 17.79 13.29
N PHE A 844 -24.29 17.68 14.52
CA PHE A 844 -22.98 17.09 14.79
C PHE A 844 -23.13 15.71 15.42
N GLU A 845 -22.47 14.70 14.85
CA GLU A 845 -22.46 13.33 15.38
C GLU A 845 -21.08 12.93 15.91
N PRO A 846 -20.93 12.80 17.25
CA PRO A 846 -19.75 12.20 17.85
C PRO A 846 -19.58 10.74 17.44
N VAL A 847 -18.33 10.29 17.33
CA VAL A 847 -17.97 8.93 16.86
C VAL A 847 -17.34 8.08 17.97
N SER A 848 -16.52 8.72 18.82
CA SER A 848 -15.84 8.06 19.94
C SER A 848 -15.40 9.11 20.97
N VAL A 849 -15.07 8.68 22.18
CA VAL A 849 -14.56 9.53 23.27
C VAL A 849 -13.39 10.41 22.83
N GLU A 850 -12.42 9.88 22.07
CA GLU A 850 -11.26 10.67 21.64
C GLU A 850 -11.62 11.63 20.49
N LYS A 851 -12.43 11.18 19.54
CA LYS A 851 -12.79 11.99 18.37
C LYS A 851 -13.80 13.10 18.71
N SER A 852 -14.68 12.89 19.68
CA SER A 852 -15.69 13.88 20.08
C SER A 852 -15.06 15.16 20.65
N LYS A 853 -13.87 15.07 21.25
CA LYS A 853 -13.08 16.22 21.74
C LYS A 853 -12.70 17.20 20.63
N ARG A 854 -12.57 16.73 19.38
CA ARG A 854 -12.14 17.54 18.22
C ARG A 854 -13.05 18.73 17.97
N LEU A 855 -14.33 18.64 18.34
CA LEU A 855 -15.24 19.77 18.21
C LEU A 855 -14.84 20.97 19.07
N PHE A 856 -14.12 20.77 20.17
CA PHE A 856 -13.67 21.84 21.06
C PHE A 856 -12.14 21.95 21.11
N ALA A 857 -11.43 21.36 20.14
CA ALA A 857 -9.98 21.47 20.05
C ALA A 857 -9.56 22.89 19.63
N PRO A 858 -8.43 23.40 20.16
CA PRO A 858 -7.88 24.69 19.75
C PRO A 858 -7.17 24.54 18.41
N GLU A 859 -7.56 25.34 17.41
CA GLU A 859 -6.95 25.33 16.08
C GLU A 859 -6.44 26.71 15.69
N ALA A 860 -5.18 26.79 15.28
CA ALA A 860 -4.52 28.06 14.98
C ALA A 860 -5.08 28.67 13.69
N GLY A 861 -5.61 29.90 13.76
CA GLY A 861 -6.19 30.59 12.60
C GLY A 861 -7.66 30.24 12.30
N VAL A 862 -8.27 29.33 13.08
CA VAL A 862 -9.69 28.99 12.98
C VAL A 862 -10.46 29.66 14.11
N SER A 863 -11.55 30.36 13.80
CA SER A 863 -12.39 31.02 14.80
C SER A 863 -13.08 30.00 15.72
N ASN A 864 -13.20 30.35 17.00
CA ASN A 864 -14.00 29.57 17.96
C ASN A 864 -15.47 29.45 17.50
N LEU A 865 -16.17 28.43 18.00
CA LEU A 865 -17.60 28.29 17.79
C LEU A 865 -18.34 29.53 18.27
N SER A 866 -19.34 29.95 17.49
CA SER A 866 -20.21 31.04 17.91
C SER A 866 -21.19 30.57 18.96
N LEU A 867 -21.57 31.49 19.86
CA LEU A 867 -22.56 31.27 20.90
C LEU A 867 -23.97 31.67 20.41
N MET A 868 -24.99 31.16 21.09
CA MET A 868 -26.37 31.65 20.94
C MET A 868 -26.44 33.19 21.05
N PRO A 869 -27.30 33.86 20.25
CA PRO A 869 -28.33 33.30 19.36
C PRO A 869 -27.81 32.85 17.98
N ARG A 870 -26.50 32.95 17.72
CA ARG A 870 -25.86 32.59 16.43
C ARG A 870 -24.97 31.36 16.59
N ALA A 871 -25.45 30.36 17.33
CA ALA A 871 -24.71 29.13 17.53
C ALA A 871 -24.40 28.46 16.19
N SER A 872 -23.16 28.00 16.00
CA SER A 872 -22.73 27.42 14.72
C SER A 872 -23.23 25.99 14.50
N ILE A 873 -23.79 25.34 15.53
CA ILE A 873 -24.33 23.99 15.48
C ILE A 873 -25.74 24.04 16.05
N ASP A 874 -26.71 23.44 15.38
CA ASP A 874 -28.10 23.43 15.85
C ASP A 874 -28.38 22.24 16.79
N LEU A 875 -27.79 21.08 16.48
CA LEU A 875 -28.07 19.81 17.16
C LEU A 875 -26.82 18.96 17.31
N ALA A 876 -26.66 18.25 18.43
CA ALA A 876 -25.76 17.11 18.51
C ALA A 876 -26.39 15.94 19.29
N SER A 877 -25.98 14.71 18.94
CA SER A 877 -26.43 13.49 19.61
C SER A 877 -25.26 12.69 20.19
N PRO A 878 -24.63 13.14 21.29
CA PRO A 878 -23.62 12.32 21.98
C PRO A 878 -24.25 11.16 22.76
N ASN A 879 -23.51 10.09 22.99
CA ASN A 879 -23.75 9.23 24.17
C ASN A 879 -23.14 9.84 25.45
N ILE A 880 -23.36 9.24 26.61
CA ILE A 880 -22.88 9.78 27.90
C ILE A 880 -21.35 9.96 27.97
N HIS A 881 -20.58 9.08 27.32
CA HIS A 881 -19.12 9.11 27.37
C HIS A 881 -18.58 10.19 26.41
N GLU A 882 -19.18 10.31 25.23
CA GLU A 882 -18.88 11.37 24.27
C GLU A 882 -19.23 12.75 24.80
N LEU A 883 -20.39 12.88 25.48
CA LEU A 883 -20.83 14.10 26.14
C LEU A 883 -19.80 14.56 27.19
N ALA A 884 -19.37 13.63 28.04
CA ALA A 884 -18.35 13.91 29.05
C ALA A 884 -17.04 14.37 28.42
N ALA A 885 -16.59 13.72 27.34
CA ALA A 885 -15.38 14.09 26.63
C ALA A 885 -15.48 15.47 25.94
N MET A 886 -16.60 15.76 25.30
CA MET A 886 -16.89 17.09 24.72
C MET A 886 -16.89 18.16 25.80
N TYR A 887 -17.53 17.90 26.95
CA TYR A 887 -17.57 18.80 28.09
C TYR A 887 -16.17 19.09 28.65
N GLN A 888 -15.34 18.05 28.86
CA GLN A 888 -13.98 18.25 29.35
C GLN A 888 -13.13 19.03 28.34
N ALA A 889 -13.22 18.71 27.04
CA ALA A 889 -12.49 19.43 26.00
C ALA A 889 -12.90 20.91 25.94
N ALA A 890 -14.20 21.22 26.02
CA ALA A 890 -14.68 22.60 26.10
C ALA A 890 -14.13 23.34 27.33
N LYS A 891 -14.14 22.67 28.49
CA LYS A 891 -13.62 23.22 29.74
C LYS A 891 -12.11 23.47 29.68
N GLU A 892 -11.33 22.49 29.24
CA GLU A 892 -9.86 22.56 29.19
C GLU A 892 -9.37 23.62 28.20
N ASN A 893 -10.11 23.82 27.12
CA ASN A 893 -9.76 24.81 26.08
C ASN A 893 -10.44 26.18 26.30
N GLY A 894 -10.96 26.46 27.48
CA GLY A 894 -11.44 27.78 27.88
C GLY A 894 -12.76 28.23 27.24
N TYR A 895 -13.56 27.32 26.67
CA TYR A 895 -14.86 27.67 26.09
C TYR A 895 -15.88 28.14 27.14
N PHE A 896 -15.62 27.91 28.43
CA PHE A 896 -16.47 28.34 29.54
C PHE A 896 -15.95 29.59 30.25
N ASP A 897 -14.90 30.22 29.73
CA ASP A 897 -14.21 31.34 30.39
C ASP A 897 -14.53 32.70 29.76
N CYS A 898 -15.33 32.76 28.68
CA CYS A 898 -15.71 34.01 28.03
C CYS A 898 -17.00 34.62 28.61
N HIS A 899 -17.09 35.95 28.55
CA HIS A 899 -18.19 36.71 29.13
C HIS A 899 -19.54 36.36 28.48
N GLU A 900 -19.55 36.22 27.16
CA GLU A 900 -20.73 35.91 26.35
C GLU A 900 -21.32 34.53 26.71
N TRP A 901 -20.49 33.58 27.13
CA TRP A 901 -20.99 32.28 27.63
C TRP A 901 -21.70 32.43 28.98
N PHE A 902 -21.14 33.23 29.89
CA PHE A 902 -21.79 33.51 31.18
C PHE A 902 -23.12 34.25 31.00
N GLU A 903 -23.22 35.20 30.06
CA GLU A 903 -24.48 35.90 29.76
C GLU A 903 -25.63 34.93 29.41
N VAL A 904 -25.35 33.91 28.59
CA VAL A 904 -26.32 32.87 28.24
C VAL A 904 -26.66 31.99 29.44
N ILE A 905 -25.67 31.52 30.20
CA ILE A 905 -25.88 30.58 31.31
C ILE A 905 -26.61 31.23 32.49
N ASP A 906 -26.25 32.46 32.84
CA ASP A 906 -26.83 33.19 33.97
C ASP A 906 -28.30 33.56 33.71
N THR A 907 -28.68 33.70 32.43
CA THR A 907 -30.06 33.94 32.00
C THR A 907 -31.02 32.84 32.47
N PHE A 908 -30.56 31.61 32.67
CA PHE A 908 -31.41 30.50 33.12
C PHE A 908 -31.69 30.49 34.63
N GLY A 909 -30.99 31.31 35.44
CA GLY A 909 -31.26 31.45 36.88
C GLY A 909 -31.07 30.16 37.72
N MET A 910 -30.10 29.31 37.36
CA MET A 910 -29.99 27.93 37.87
C MET A 910 -29.20 27.76 39.19
N ARG A 911 -29.42 28.60 40.21
CA ARG A 911 -28.87 28.32 41.55
C ARG A 911 -29.63 27.16 42.21
N GLY A 912 -28.90 26.17 42.77
CA GLY A 912 -29.49 25.05 43.53
C GLY A 912 -30.33 24.06 42.71
N ALA A 913 -30.00 23.83 41.43
CA ALA A 913 -30.86 23.06 40.51
C ALA A 913 -30.83 21.52 40.66
N ARG A 914 -30.11 20.96 41.64
CA ARG A 914 -29.95 19.49 41.78
C ARG A 914 -31.29 18.76 41.87
N ASP A 915 -32.19 19.20 42.73
CA ASP A 915 -33.49 18.53 42.92
C ASP A 915 -34.35 18.57 41.65
N ARG A 916 -34.22 19.63 40.84
CA ARG A 916 -34.88 19.74 39.54
C ARG A 916 -34.29 18.75 38.52
N PHE A 917 -32.96 18.59 38.49
CA PHE A 917 -32.31 17.60 37.63
C PHE A 917 -32.72 16.17 37.98
N VAL A 918 -32.72 15.82 39.27
CA VAL A 918 -33.17 14.49 39.74
C VAL A 918 -34.61 14.22 39.31
N ARG A 919 -35.50 15.22 39.46
CA ARG A 919 -36.92 15.10 39.07
C ARG A 919 -37.13 14.89 37.57
N LEU A 920 -36.31 15.52 36.72
CA LEU A 920 -36.44 15.46 35.26
C LEU A 920 -35.71 14.29 34.62
N THR A 921 -34.74 13.72 35.33
CA THR A 921 -33.87 12.65 34.84
C THR A 921 -33.91 11.48 35.83
N SER A 922 -32.83 11.26 36.59
CA SER A 922 -32.75 10.35 37.73
C SER A 922 -31.66 10.80 38.70
N ALA A 923 -31.60 10.18 39.88
CA ALA A 923 -30.51 10.44 40.84
C ALA A 923 -29.15 10.02 40.24
N GLU A 924 -29.11 8.86 39.58
CA GLU A 924 -27.92 8.30 38.96
C GLU A 924 -27.36 9.21 37.85
N LEU A 925 -28.22 9.68 36.93
CA LEU A 925 -27.82 10.59 35.85
C LEU A 925 -27.35 11.94 36.39
N THR A 926 -28.01 12.44 37.44
CA THR A 926 -27.66 13.71 38.07
C THR A 926 -26.31 13.62 38.79
N ASP A 927 -26.06 12.54 39.52
CA ASP A 927 -24.81 12.32 40.26
C ASP A 927 -23.65 12.03 39.29
N ALA A 928 -23.91 11.42 38.13
CA ALA A 928 -22.95 11.32 37.02
C ALA A 928 -22.67 12.68 36.32
N GLY A 929 -23.45 13.72 36.63
CA GLY A 929 -23.29 15.07 36.11
C GLY A 929 -23.83 15.29 34.70
N VAL A 930 -24.57 14.33 34.13
CA VAL A 930 -25.06 14.40 32.73
C VAL A 930 -25.90 15.66 32.47
N PRO A 931 -26.91 16.03 33.30
CA PRO A 931 -27.70 17.25 33.09
C PRO A 931 -26.86 18.52 33.10
N VAL A 932 -25.85 18.60 33.97
CA VAL A 932 -24.96 19.76 34.10
C VAL A 932 -24.06 19.87 32.87
N GLN A 933 -23.53 18.75 32.39
CA GLN A 933 -22.71 18.71 31.18
C GLN A 933 -23.51 19.16 29.95
N CYS A 934 -24.75 18.70 29.79
CA CYS A 934 -25.66 19.15 28.73
C CYS A 934 -25.82 20.67 28.78
N VAL A 935 -26.29 21.20 29.92
CA VAL A 935 -26.54 22.63 30.13
C VAL A 935 -25.34 23.50 29.75
N LYS A 936 -24.13 23.12 30.16
CA LYS A 936 -22.94 23.93 29.93
C LYS A 936 -22.49 23.96 28.47
N LEU A 937 -22.87 22.97 27.68
CA LEU A 937 -22.58 22.91 26.24
C LEU A 937 -23.65 23.62 25.39
N LEU A 938 -24.87 23.83 25.93
CA LEU A 938 -25.97 24.44 25.19
C LEU A 938 -25.69 25.80 24.55
N PRO A 939 -24.90 26.71 25.17
CA PRO A 939 -24.61 27.99 24.52
C PRO A 939 -23.93 27.83 23.15
N TYR A 940 -23.21 26.74 22.92
CA TYR A 940 -22.57 26.40 21.63
C TYR A 940 -23.38 25.41 20.79
N ILE A 941 -24.16 24.54 21.43
CA ILE A 941 -24.97 23.49 20.80
C ILE A 941 -26.39 23.55 21.40
N PRO A 942 -27.30 24.39 20.88
CA PRO A 942 -28.55 24.74 21.54
C PRO A 942 -29.50 23.58 21.74
N THR A 943 -29.30 22.46 21.03
CA THR A 943 -30.06 21.23 21.19
C THR A 943 -29.14 20.02 21.35
N LEU A 944 -29.29 19.31 22.46
CA LEU A 944 -28.57 18.06 22.74
C LEU A 944 -29.56 16.90 22.94
N LEU A 945 -29.32 15.82 22.22
CA LEU A 945 -30.01 14.54 22.36
C LEU A 945 -29.04 13.49 22.88
N THR A 946 -28.93 13.41 24.21
CA THR A 946 -27.97 12.49 24.83
C THR A 946 -28.53 11.08 24.83
N LYS A 947 -27.90 10.17 24.08
CA LYS A 947 -28.26 8.76 24.01
C LYS A 947 -27.84 8.05 25.30
N LEU A 948 -28.79 7.45 26.02
CA LEU A 948 -28.59 6.79 27.31
C LEU A 948 -28.68 5.26 27.21
N GLY A 949 -28.63 4.70 25.99
CA GLY A 949 -28.77 3.26 25.77
C GLY A 949 -30.14 2.75 26.23
N PRO A 950 -30.22 1.78 27.16
CA PRO A 950 -31.49 1.20 27.59
C PRO A 950 -32.40 2.19 28.34
N ASP A 951 -31.88 3.32 28.81
CA ASP A 951 -32.65 4.35 29.54
C ASP A 951 -33.30 5.39 28.61
N GLY A 952 -33.09 5.25 27.30
CA GLY A 952 -33.70 6.11 26.26
C GLY A 952 -32.84 7.31 25.89
N VAL A 953 -33.46 8.49 25.74
CA VAL A 953 -32.79 9.71 25.23
C VAL A 953 -33.13 10.91 26.11
N LEU A 954 -32.10 11.62 26.58
CA LEU A 954 -32.27 12.89 27.27
C LEU A 954 -32.22 14.05 26.28
N TYR A 955 -33.36 14.69 26.05
CA TYR A 955 -33.49 15.87 25.22
C TYR A 955 -33.33 17.14 26.06
N THR A 956 -32.33 17.95 25.72
CA THR A 956 -32.07 19.24 26.39
C THR A 956 -31.95 20.33 25.32
N THR A 957 -32.69 21.44 25.47
CA THR A 957 -32.66 22.53 24.48
C THR A 957 -32.87 23.91 25.10
N ILE A 958 -32.33 24.94 24.45
CA ILE A 958 -32.65 26.35 24.72
C ILE A 958 -33.91 26.72 23.93
N LEU A 959 -34.93 27.22 24.63
CA LEU A 959 -36.16 27.74 24.03
C LEU A 959 -36.00 29.22 23.68
N GLY A 960 -36.43 29.60 22.48
CA GLY A 960 -36.55 31.00 22.08
C GLY A 960 -37.63 31.73 22.87
N ARG A 961 -37.58 33.07 22.89
CA ARG A 961 -38.53 33.93 23.63
C ARG A 961 -40.01 33.57 23.37
N ASP A 962 -40.35 33.31 22.11
CA ASP A 962 -41.72 33.10 21.66
C ASP A 962 -42.06 31.59 21.49
N ASP A 963 -41.26 30.68 22.05
CA ASP A 963 -41.52 29.24 21.98
C ASP A 963 -42.79 28.89 22.78
N THR A 964 -43.76 28.25 22.14
CA THR A 964 -45.08 27.95 22.70
C THR A 964 -45.01 27.08 23.96
N ARG A 965 -43.96 26.26 24.11
CA ARG A 965 -43.71 25.42 25.29
C ARG A 965 -43.49 26.24 26.56
N LEU A 966 -43.10 27.52 26.45
CA LEU A 966 -42.99 28.40 27.60
C LEU A 966 -44.36 28.76 28.19
N THR A 967 -45.45 28.62 27.45
CA THR A 967 -46.80 28.92 27.94
C THR A 967 -47.69 27.68 28.06
N ASP A 968 -47.25 26.55 27.50
CA ASP A 968 -47.96 25.28 27.56
C ASP A 968 -47.84 24.63 28.95
N ARG A 969 -48.99 24.30 29.55
CA ARG A 969 -49.08 23.65 30.86
C ARG A 969 -48.46 22.26 30.85
N ASP A 970 -48.55 21.53 29.75
CA ASP A 970 -48.00 20.18 29.65
C ASP A 970 -46.47 20.19 29.52
N ALA A 971 -45.91 21.25 28.95
CA ALA A 971 -44.47 21.44 28.82
C ALA A 971 -43.84 22.05 30.09
N ASP A 972 -44.60 22.78 30.91
CA ASP A 972 -44.08 23.52 32.08
C ASP A 972 -43.31 22.62 33.07
N LYS A 973 -43.76 21.37 33.26
CA LYS A 973 -43.08 20.39 34.12
C LYS A 973 -41.66 20.02 33.67
N TYR A 974 -41.32 20.27 32.40
CA TYR A 974 -40.01 20.01 31.79
C TYR A 974 -39.14 21.26 31.64
N ILE A 975 -39.63 22.43 32.08
CA ILE A 975 -38.87 23.68 32.07
C ILE A 975 -37.93 23.72 33.28
N LEU A 976 -36.63 23.82 33.02
CA LEU A 976 -35.59 23.93 34.05
C LEU A 976 -35.41 25.36 34.58
N GLY A 977 -35.51 26.34 33.68
CA GLY A 977 -35.31 27.75 33.96
C GLY A 977 -35.97 28.63 32.90
N ARG A 978 -36.39 29.83 33.29
CA ARG A 978 -37.00 30.82 32.40
C ARG A 978 -36.13 32.07 32.40
N ALA A 979 -35.92 32.62 31.21
CA ALA A 979 -35.24 33.89 31.05
C ALA A 979 -36.10 35.05 31.60
N PRO A 980 -35.49 36.19 31.94
CA PRO A 980 -36.24 37.41 32.22
C PRO A 980 -37.18 37.78 31.05
N PRO A 981 -38.40 38.30 31.32
CA PRO A 981 -39.40 38.60 30.27
C PRO A 981 -38.94 39.58 29.18
N ASP A 982 -37.94 40.39 29.49
CA ASP A 982 -37.31 41.41 28.64
C ASP A 982 -36.08 40.90 27.88
N HIS A 983 -35.65 39.64 28.09
CA HIS A 983 -34.51 39.07 27.38
C HIS A 983 -34.80 38.97 25.86
N PRO A 984 -33.89 39.44 24.98
CA PRO A 984 -34.23 39.69 23.57
C PRO A 984 -34.43 38.42 22.73
N THR A 985 -33.82 37.29 23.09
CA THR A 985 -33.75 36.10 22.22
C THR A 985 -34.09 34.79 22.93
N ILE A 986 -33.53 34.56 24.12
CA ILE A 986 -33.76 33.35 24.93
C ILE A 986 -35.01 33.52 25.79
N GLY A 987 -35.87 32.50 25.81
CA GLY A 987 -37.07 32.44 26.67
C GLY A 987 -36.95 31.44 27.82
N GLY A 988 -36.15 30.37 27.67
CA GLY A 988 -35.92 29.43 28.77
C GLY A 988 -35.11 28.19 28.38
N LEU A 989 -35.04 27.25 29.32
CA LEU A 989 -34.31 25.99 29.20
C LEU A 989 -35.26 24.82 29.40
N TYR A 990 -35.29 23.90 28.44
CA TYR A 990 -36.14 22.71 28.44
C TYR A 990 -35.31 21.44 28.57
N MET A 991 -35.74 20.50 29.41
CA MET A 991 -35.12 19.20 29.56
C MET A 991 -36.16 18.11 29.81
N ARG A 992 -36.14 17.07 28.99
CA ARG A 992 -37.06 15.94 29.08
C ARG A 992 -36.35 14.62 28.77
N LEU A 993 -36.51 13.66 29.67
CA LEU A 993 -36.11 12.28 29.44
C LEU A 993 -37.22 11.54 28.67
N PHE A 994 -36.87 11.00 27.50
CA PHE A 994 -37.71 10.11 26.72
C PHE A 994 -37.28 8.68 27.01
N PRO A 995 -38.10 7.88 27.72
CA PRO A 995 -37.76 6.48 27.97
C PRO A 995 -37.76 5.67 26.67
N ARG A 996 -37.14 4.49 26.70
CA ARG A 996 -37.15 3.56 25.56
C ARG A 996 -38.58 3.24 25.11
N THR A 997 -38.79 3.16 23.80
CA THR A 997 -40.11 2.89 23.22
C THR A 997 -40.54 1.43 23.33
N GLU A 998 -39.58 0.50 23.35
CA GLU A 998 -39.82 -0.95 23.36
C GLU A 998 -38.79 -1.67 24.24
N THR A 999 -39.19 -2.78 24.85
CA THR A 999 -38.27 -3.71 25.52
C THR A 999 -37.69 -4.67 24.47
N ILE A 1000 -36.38 -4.84 24.47
CA ILE A 1000 -35.67 -5.69 23.49
C ILE A 1000 -35.48 -7.08 24.09
N GLU A 1001 -36.19 -8.08 23.56
CA GLU A 1001 -36.05 -9.49 23.99
C GLU A 1001 -34.87 -10.20 23.30
N GLN A 1002 -34.57 -9.83 22.06
CA GLN A 1002 -33.49 -10.41 21.26
C GLN A 1002 -32.60 -9.29 20.71
N LEU A 1003 -31.39 -9.19 21.26
CA LEU A 1003 -30.35 -8.26 20.82
C LEU A 1003 -29.43 -8.98 19.82
N VAL A 1004 -29.34 -8.46 18.59
CA VAL A 1004 -28.48 -9.03 17.53
C VAL A 1004 -27.16 -8.28 17.45
N SER A 1005 -27.21 -6.95 17.36
CA SER A 1005 -26.04 -6.09 17.30
C SER A 1005 -26.37 -4.70 17.85
N VAL A 1006 -25.42 -4.00 18.47
CA VAL A 1006 -25.61 -2.58 18.85
C VAL A 1006 -24.97 -1.61 17.84
N ASN A 1007 -24.26 -2.15 16.85
CA ASN A 1007 -23.51 -1.33 15.89
C ASN A 1007 -24.46 -0.52 15.00
N GLY A 1008 -24.18 0.78 14.89
CA GLY A 1008 -24.95 1.71 14.05
C GLY A 1008 -26.35 2.05 14.57
N ALA A 1009 -26.76 1.58 15.75
CA ALA A 1009 -28.05 1.95 16.35
C ALA A 1009 -28.13 3.46 16.69
N GLY A 1010 -27.04 4.03 17.22
CA GLY A 1010 -26.94 5.46 17.50
C GLY A 1010 -26.95 6.31 16.22
N ASP A 1011 -26.19 5.87 15.21
CA ASP A 1011 -26.15 6.51 13.88
C ASP A 1011 -27.53 6.45 13.21
N THR A 1012 -28.23 5.32 13.35
CA THR A 1012 -29.60 5.15 12.85
C THR A 1012 -30.57 6.10 13.54
N PHE A 1013 -30.46 6.27 14.86
CA PHE A 1013 -31.26 7.24 15.61
C PHE A 1013 -31.11 8.65 15.00
N LEU A 1014 -29.88 9.13 14.78
CA LEU A 1014 -29.67 10.44 14.18
C LEU A 1014 -30.16 10.49 12.73
N GLY A 1015 -29.90 9.46 11.91
CA GLY A 1015 -30.32 9.43 10.52
C GLY A 1015 -31.83 9.51 10.34
N VAL A 1016 -32.60 8.76 11.13
CA VAL A 1016 -34.07 8.81 11.14
C VAL A 1016 -34.56 10.16 11.67
N LEU A 1017 -33.92 10.70 12.70
CA LEU A 1017 -34.27 12.00 13.26
C LEU A 1017 -34.09 13.14 12.24
N VAL A 1018 -32.91 13.23 11.62
CA VAL A 1018 -32.59 14.28 10.64
C VAL A 1018 -33.46 14.13 9.38
N SER A 1019 -33.79 12.89 9.00
CA SER A 1019 -34.77 12.61 7.96
C SER A 1019 -36.12 13.27 8.26
N GLY A 1020 -36.68 13.09 9.47
CA GLY A 1020 -37.92 13.75 9.88
C GLY A 1020 -37.79 15.28 10.03
N LEU A 1021 -36.68 15.77 10.58
CA LEU A 1021 -36.44 17.21 10.74
C LEU A 1021 -36.32 17.93 9.39
N SER A 1022 -35.73 17.30 8.38
CA SER A 1022 -35.63 17.85 7.02
C SER A 1022 -36.98 17.98 6.30
N GLN A 1023 -38.00 17.28 6.81
CA GLN A 1023 -39.38 17.33 6.36
C GLN A 1023 -40.25 18.27 7.22
N GLY A 1024 -39.67 18.93 8.22
CA GLY A 1024 -40.36 19.88 9.10
C GLY A 1024 -40.99 19.28 10.36
N GLY A 1025 -40.64 18.04 10.72
CA GLY A 1025 -41.21 17.38 11.89
C GLY A 1025 -40.77 17.97 13.23
N ASN A 1026 -41.61 17.78 14.25
CA ASN A 1026 -41.31 18.20 15.60
C ASN A 1026 -40.33 17.21 16.27
N ILE A 1027 -39.23 17.73 16.83
CA ILE A 1027 -38.17 16.92 17.45
C ILE A 1027 -38.69 15.96 18.52
N GLU A 1028 -39.64 16.38 19.36
CA GLU A 1028 -40.16 15.54 20.46
C GLU A 1028 -40.95 14.33 19.94
N ARG A 1029 -41.68 14.49 18.83
CA ARG A 1029 -42.39 13.38 18.17
C ARG A 1029 -41.43 12.47 17.42
N LEU A 1030 -40.38 13.05 16.83
CA LEU A 1030 -39.38 12.30 16.07
C LEU A 1030 -38.45 11.49 16.95
N ILE A 1031 -38.22 11.85 18.22
CA ILE A 1031 -37.41 11.05 19.15
C ILE A 1031 -37.96 9.62 19.23
N ASP A 1032 -39.27 9.43 19.38
CA ASP A 1032 -39.86 8.09 19.48
C ASP A 1032 -39.72 7.30 18.16
N VAL A 1033 -39.84 7.97 17.01
CA VAL A 1033 -39.64 7.33 15.69
C VAL A 1033 -38.18 6.94 15.49
N ALA A 1034 -37.24 7.80 15.90
CA ALA A 1034 -35.82 7.54 15.85
C ALA A 1034 -35.41 6.42 16.81
N GLN A 1035 -36.00 6.34 18.02
CA GLN A 1035 -35.81 5.23 18.95
C GLN A 1035 -36.28 3.90 18.34
N LYS A 1036 -37.44 3.88 17.65
CA LYS A 1036 -37.90 2.70 16.91
C LYS A 1036 -36.91 2.28 15.81
N GLY A 1037 -36.38 3.22 15.04
CA GLY A 1037 -35.35 2.93 14.03
C GLY A 1037 -34.06 2.35 14.62
N ALA A 1038 -33.62 2.86 15.78
CA ALA A 1038 -32.51 2.30 16.52
C ALA A 1038 -32.82 0.85 16.96
N VAL A 1039 -34.02 0.58 17.49
CA VAL A 1039 -34.46 -0.77 17.89
C VAL A 1039 -34.51 -1.74 16.69
N MET A 1040 -35.01 -1.30 15.53
CA MET A 1040 -35.01 -2.11 14.31
C MET A 1040 -33.59 -2.48 13.86
N THR A 1041 -32.63 -1.57 14.04
CA THR A 1041 -31.21 -1.84 13.76
C THR A 1041 -30.60 -2.76 14.82
N ILE A 1042 -30.99 -2.63 16.09
CA ILE A 1042 -30.51 -3.54 17.15
C ILE A 1042 -30.93 -5.00 16.92
N LYS A 1043 -32.10 -5.19 16.30
CA LYS A 1043 -32.66 -6.49 15.91
C LYS A 1043 -32.11 -7.00 14.56
N SER A 1044 -31.19 -6.27 13.92
CA SER A 1044 -30.63 -6.60 12.60
C SER A 1044 -29.18 -7.04 12.68
N ALA A 1045 -28.75 -7.89 11.74
CA ALA A 1045 -27.34 -8.22 11.54
C ALA A 1045 -26.59 -7.16 10.71
N HIS A 1046 -27.31 -6.18 10.15
CA HIS A 1046 -26.72 -5.06 9.40
C HIS A 1046 -26.46 -3.85 10.29
N THR A 1047 -25.44 -3.05 9.97
CA THR A 1047 -25.12 -1.77 10.64
C THR A 1047 -26.25 -0.74 10.59
N VAL A 1048 -27.13 -0.86 9.59
CA VAL A 1048 -28.40 -0.12 9.49
C VAL A 1048 -29.46 -1.11 9.02
N SER A 1049 -30.60 -1.17 9.70
CA SER A 1049 -31.67 -2.10 9.32
C SER A 1049 -32.16 -1.87 7.87
N PRO A 1050 -32.35 -2.92 7.07
CA PRO A 1050 -32.99 -2.81 5.75
C PRO A 1050 -34.49 -2.51 5.85
N GLU A 1051 -35.09 -2.71 7.03
CA GLU A 1051 -36.53 -2.55 7.26
C GLU A 1051 -36.94 -1.12 7.62
N LEU A 1052 -36.00 -0.16 7.70
CA LEU A 1052 -36.30 1.23 8.09
C LEU A 1052 -37.33 1.93 7.19
N HIS A 1053 -37.56 1.43 5.97
CA HIS A 1053 -38.62 1.92 5.08
C HIS A 1053 -40.02 1.81 5.72
N GLN A 1054 -40.22 0.90 6.67
CA GLN A 1054 -41.48 0.77 7.42
C GLN A 1054 -41.77 1.98 8.33
N LEU A 1055 -40.76 2.81 8.63
CA LEU A 1055 -40.92 4.01 9.44
C LEU A 1055 -41.52 5.19 8.66
N GLU A 1056 -41.68 5.08 7.34
CA GLU A 1056 -42.15 6.19 6.50
C GLU A 1056 -43.54 6.69 6.95
N GLU A 1057 -44.46 5.78 7.30
CA GLU A 1057 -45.75 6.17 7.89
C GLU A 1057 -45.62 6.83 9.26
N CYS A 1058 -44.69 6.33 10.10
CA CYS A 1058 -44.46 6.89 11.43
C CYS A 1058 -43.87 8.30 11.34
N LEU A 1059 -42.96 8.52 10.39
CA LEU A 1059 -42.43 9.84 10.06
C LEU A 1059 -43.55 10.76 9.58
N ALA A 1060 -44.37 10.33 8.62
CA ALA A 1060 -45.49 11.13 8.13
C ALA A 1060 -46.46 11.56 9.24
N ARG A 1061 -46.78 10.65 10.19
CA ARG A 1061 -47.62 10.98 11.36
C ARG A 1061 -46.95 11.92 12.36
N ALA A 1062 -45.63 11.99 12.39
CA ALA A 1062 -44.88 12.91 13.25
C ALA A 1062 -44.74 14.32 12.64
N LEU A 1063 -45.04 14.47 11.33
CA LEU A 1063 -45.05 15.76 10.62
C LEU A 1063 -46.35 16.56 10.82
N VAL A 1064 -47.47 15.86 11.06
CA VAL A 1064 -48.76 16.42 11.49
C VAL A 1064 -48.77 16.48 13.00
#